data_AF-G5KCZ1-F1
#
_entry.id   AF-G5KCZ1-F1
#
_cell.length_a   1.000
_cell.length_b   1.000
_cell.length_c   1.000
_cell.angle_alpha   90.00
_cell.angle_beta   90.00
_cell.angle_gamma   90.00
#
_symmetry.space_group_name_H-M   'P 1'
#
loop_
_entity.id
_entity.type
_entity.pdbx_description
1 polymer ?
#
loop_
_entity_poly.entity_id
_entity_poly.type
_entity_poly.pdbx_seq_one_letter_code
_entity_poly.pdbx_strand_id
1 'polypeptide(L)'
;MDSSESDFRPLLTTWWPSVDTQVNYLNYLSDYFGIEKTYSTEDSQASLNLAAEALQVKIEQEISAKNNVEWLREVMSSFVTTQSQWNKDTENVGTDHLQGGALLYVNSDLTQWANSDYRLLNRTPTYQTGTTKYFKADKTGGYDFLLANDVDNSNPVVQAVQLNQLYYLTNWGSIVFGDKNANFDGIRLDAVDNVNADLLQIYTNYFEAAYNVDKSEADALAHISILEAWSYNDPDYVQDTNVDGLAVDNGLRLSLLYSLTRNTSERSGLEPLISSEIGLTDRSTDSAYGDTTPSYTFVRAHDSEVQTIIAQIISSKINPKTDGMTFTLDELKQAFEIYNADMNSVNKEYTHYNIPAAYSLLLTNMESVPRIYYGDLYTDNGQYMETKSPYYDQITELLKARIKYSAGGQSMAVNYYTPDSTMKTDNQDSVLNQTGVLTSVRYGSGIMTADQTATDGNPVTSGIVTVISNNPDLKLASTEKVAVQVGIAHAGQYYRPLFLPTDNGLVSYSNDSDTTLRKLVDNNGFIYFTADEIKGYQTVDMNGYLSVWVPVGASDDQDIRVAASTETYSDGDKTIKATAALDSQVIYEGFSNFQDFVTNDSQYTNKVIAENSELFASWGITTFEMAPQYVSSTDGSFLDSIIQNGYAFTDRYDLGMSKNNKYGSAEDLRDALLALHSAGLQVIADWVPDQIYSLPNEEVVTATRVNDYGEVKEGAYINNTLYVANTKSSGTDYQAKYGGAFLDYLQSQYSDLFTVNMISTGEPIDPSTKITTWKAEYFNGTNILGRGDGYVLSDQATGKYFTVSDTGVFLPKQLTSNSAVTGFYYDGSGMTYFSTSGYRAKSEFIVFNNNYYYFDENGYIVTGSKTVD
;
A
#
# COMPACT_ATOMS: atom_id res chain seq x y z
N MET A 1 52.12 -24.46 -12.34
CA MET A 1 50.89 -25.21 -12.61
C MET A 1 50.07 -24.33 -13.50
N ASP A 2 49.55 -24.88 -14.58
CA ASP A 2 48.59 -24.15 -15.42
C ASP A 2 47.23 -24.15 -14.69
N SER A 3 46.47 -23.07 -14.80
CA SER A 3 45.13 -22.96 -14.22
C SER A 3 44.15 -23.92 -14.90
N SER A 4 43.22 -24.46 -14.14
CA SER A 4 42.03 -25.16 -14.62
C SER A 4 40.81 -24.23 -14.70
N GLU A 5 39.72 -24.71 -15.32
CA GLU A 5 38.45 -23.97 -15.41
C GLU A 5 37.84 -23.60 -14.04
N SER A 6 38.19 -24.33 -12.97
CA SER A 6 37.72 -24.05 -11.61
C SER A 6 38.59 -23.06 -10.83
N ASP A 7 39.75 -22.67 -11.34
CA ASP A 7 40.73 -21.84 -10.62
C ASP A 7 40.42 -20.34 -10.72
N PHE A 8 39.20 -19.93 -10.39
CA PHE A 8 38.84 -18.52 -10.33
C PHE A 8 39.57 -17.80 -9.21
N ARG A 9 39.95 -16.54 -9.46
CA ARG A 9 40.50 -15.60 -8.47
C ARG A 9 39.78 -14.26 -8.56
N PRO A 10 39.64 -13.53 -7.43
CA PRO A 10 39.03 -12.20 -7.44
C PRO A 10 39.83 -11.24 -8.32
N LEU A 11 39.15 -10.43 -9.14
CA LEU A 11 39.83 -9.45 -10.01
C LEU A 11 40.71 -8.46 -9.21
N LEU A 12 40.26 -8.12 -7.99
CA LEU A 12 40.96 -7.22 -7.06
C LEU A 12 42.30 -7.77 -6.53
N THR A 13 42.68 -9.01 -6.84
CA THR A 13 44.05 -9.47 -6.57
C THR A 13 45.05 -8.97 -7.59
N THR A 14 44.59 -8.49 -8.75
CA THR A 14 45.44 -8.22 -9.93
C THR A 14 45.19 -6.85 -10.55
N TRP A 15 43.99 -6.26 -10.36
CA TRP A 15 43.63 -4.97 -10.91
C TRP A 15 42.74 -4.16 -9.95
N TRP A 16 42.86 -2.83 -10.01
CA TRP A 16 42.05 -1.89 -9.23
C TRP A 16 41.64 -0.69 -10.10
N PRO A 17 40.44 -0.12 -9.89
CA PRO A 17 39.93 1.01 -10.68
C PRO A 17 40.70 2.31 -10.45
N SER A 18 41.30 2.47 -9.27
CA SER A 18 42.09 3.64 -8.89
C SER A 18 43.21 3.24 -7.93
N VAL A 19 44.20 4.13 -7.78
CA VAL A 19 45.28 3.96 -6.79
C VAL A 19 44.71 3.94 -5.36
N ASP A 20 43.71 4.77 -5.08
CA ASP A 20 43.03 4.81 -3.78
C ASP A 20 42.43 3.44 -3.42
N THR A 21 41.72 2.83 -4.37
CA THR A 21 41.13 1.50 -4.18
C THR A 21 42.21 0.43 -3.97
N GLN A 22 43.34 0.53 -4.68
CA GLN A 22 44.48 -0.37 -4.47
C GLN A 22 45.06 -0.21 -3.06
N VAL A 23 45.28 1.02 -2.60
CA VAL A 23 45.79 1.30 -1.25
C VAL A 23 44.83 0.75 -0.18
N ASN A 24 43.52 0.98 -0.36
CA ASN A 24 42.50 0.45 0.56
C ASN A 24 42.53 -1.08 0.60
N TYR A 25 42.62 -1.74 -0.56
CA TYR A 25 42.75 -3.19 -0.66
C TYR A 25 43.99 -3.72 0.09
N LEU A 26 45.15 -3.09 -0.14
CA LEU A 26 46.41 -3.49 0.48
C LEU A 26 46.35 -3.35 2.01
N ASN A 27 45.80 -2.25 2.52
CA ASN A 27 45.63 -2.02 3.95
C ASN A 27 44.65 -3.02 4.56
N TYR A 28 43.48 -3.21 3.93
CA TYR A 28 42.46 -4.14 4.40
C TYR A 28 42.98 -5.59 4.53
N LEU A 29 43.68 -6.09 3.51
CA LEU A 29 44.25 -7.44 3.58
C LEU A 29 45.49 -7.54 4.46
N SER A 30 46.28 -6.48 4.58
CA SER A 30 47.40 -6.47 5.53
C SER A 30 46.88 -6.64 6.96
N ASP A 31 45.79 -5.95 7.31
CA ASP A 31 45.13 -6.11 8.60
C ASP A 31 44.57 -7.53 8.79
N TYR A 32 43.90 -8.09 7.77
CA TYR A 32 43.40 -9.48 7.81
C TYR A 32 44.52 -10.50 8.10
N PHE A 33 45.69 -10.35 7.47
CA PHE A 33 46.83 -11.24 7.65
C PHE A 33 47.75 -10.86 8.83
N GLY A 34 47.43 -9.81 9.60
CA GLY A 34 48.26 -9.34 10.71
C GLY A 34 49.62 -8.80 10.27
N ILE A 35 49.70 -8.19 9.09
CA ILE A 35 50.89 -7.55 8.55
C ILE A 35 50.92 -6.10 9.01
N GLU A 36 51.87 -5.75 9.89
CA GLU A 36 52.04 -4.39 10.42
C GLU A 36 52.66 -3.44 9.38
N LYS A 37 51.90 -3.11 8.33
CA LYS A 37 52.31 -2.14 7.31
C LYS A 37 51.10 -1.39 6.75
N THR A 38 51.23 -0.07 6.66
CA THR A 38 50.23 0.82 6.09
C THR A 38 50.76 1.43 4.79
N TYR A 39 49.90 1.49 3.78
CA TYR A 39 50.14 2.06 2.47
C TYR A 39 49.37 3.36 2.29
N SER A 40 49.86 4.22 1.41
CA SER A 40 49.25 5.50 1.05
C SER A 40 49.35 5.76 -0.46
N THR A 41 48.58 6.73 -0.95
CA THR A 41 48.59 7.15 -2.35
C THR A 41 49.90 7.85 -2.77
N GLU A 42 50.72 8.24 -1.79
CA GLU A 42 52.07 8.80 -2.01
C GLU A 42 53.12 7.72 -2.28
N ASP A 43 52.83 6.45 -1.97
CA ASP A 43 53.70 5.34 -2.31
C ASP A 43 53.77 5.16 -3.83
N SER A 44 54.96 4.83 -4.35
CA SER A 44 55.11 4.62 -5.79
C SER A 44 54.29 3.42 -6.26
N GLN A 45 53.69 3.51 -7.44
CA GLN A 45 52.91 2.42 -8.04
C GLN A 45 53.68 1.08 -8.06
N ALA A 46 55.00 1.13 -8.30
CA ALA A 46 55.85 -0.07 -8.25
C ALA A 46 55.89 -0.71 -6.86
N SER A 47 55.92 0.09 -5.79
CA SER A 47 55.91 -0.39 -4.40
C SER A 47 54.54 -0.98 -4.03
N LEU A 48 53.46 -0.34 -4.48
CA LEU A 48 52.09 -0.84 -4.28
C LEU A 48 51.87 -2.18 -5.01
N ASN A 49 52.39 -2.33 -6.23
CA ASN A 49 52.30 -3.59 -6.99
C ASN A 49 53.10 -4.72 -6.33
N LEU A 50 54.31 -4.45 -5.82
CA LEU A 50 55.09 -5.44 -5.06
C LEU A 50 54.38 -5.87 -3.77
N ALA A 51 53.69 -4.94 -3.11
CA ALA A 51 52.87 -5.26 -1.96
C ALA A 51 51.68 -6.15 -2.32
N ALA A 52 51.01 -5.86 -3.44
CA ALA A 52 49.91 -6.69 -3.93
C ALA A 52 50.37 -8.12 -4.26
N GLU A 53 51.53 -8.27 -4.91
CA GLU A 53 52.13 -9.58 -5.20
C GLU A 53 52.44 -10.35 -3.90
N ALA A 54 53.01 -9.69 -2.89
CA ALA A 54 53.27 -10.31 -1.60
C ALA A 54 51.98 -10.78 -0.89
N LEU A 55 50.91 -10.00 -0.98
CA LEU A 55 49.59 -10.40 -0.47
C LEU A 55 48.96 -11.51 -1.29
N GLN A 56 49.12 -11.52 -2.62
CA GLN A 56 48.68 -12.62 -3.47
C GLN A 56 49.34 -13.94 -3.03
N VAL A 57 50.64 -13.94 -2.75
CA VAL A 57 51.34 -15.11 -2.19
C VAL A 57 50.72 -15.57 -0.86
N LYS A 58 50.32 -14.63 0.01
CA LYS A 58 49.62 -14.96 1.27
C LYS A 58 48.24 -15.57 1.04
N ILE A 59 47.47 -15.03 0.10
CA ILE A 59 46.18 -15.59 -0.31
C ILE A 59 46.36 -17.02 -0.79
N GLU A 60 47.33 -17.29 -1.68
CA GLU A 60 47.56 -18.65 -2.19
C GLU A 60 48.05 -19.63 -1.11
N GLN A 61 48.85 -19.15 -0.15
CA GLN A 61 49.23 -19.93 1.02
C GLN A 61 48.01 -20.31 1.86
N GLU A 62 47.09 -19.36 2.09
CA GLU A 62 45.88 -19.57 2.88
C GLU A 62 44.86 -20.48 2.16
N ILE A 63 44.69 -20.32 0.83
CA ILE A 63 43.90 -21.24 0.01
C ILE A 63 44.48 -22.66 0.11
N SER A 64 45.80 -22.80 0.00
CA SER A 64 46.46 -24.11 0.14
C SER A 64 46.28 -24.70 1.54
N ALA A 65 46.32 -23.87 2.58
CA ALA A 65 46.16 -24.30 3.97
C ALA A 65 44.72 -24.70 4.31
N LYS A 66 43.72 -23.96 3.82
CA LYS A 66 42.29 -24.21 4.07
C LYS A 66 41.65 -25.17 3.07
N ASN A 67 42.30 -25.39 1.93
CA ASN A 67 41.81 -26.19 0.82
C ASN A 67 40.40 -25.75 0.32
N ASN A 68 40.12 -24.45 0.38
CA ASN A 68 38.90 -23.82 -0.16
C ASN A 68 39.13 -22.31 -0.38
N VAL A 69 38.16 -21.66 -1.02
CA VAL A 69 38.16 -20.22 -1.32
C VAL A 69 36.97 -19.46 -0.71
N GLU A 70 36.17 -20.10 0.14
CA GLU A 70 34.96 -19.49 0.73
C GLU A 70 35.32 -18.29 1.61
N TRP A 71 36.34 -18.46 2.46
CA TRP A 71 36.88 -17.36 3.28
C TRP A 71 37.32 -16.16 2.44
N LEU A 72 37.87 -16.40 1.24
CA LEU A 72 38.34 -15.33 0.35
C LEU A 72 37.15 -14.58 -0.25
N ARG A 73 36.06 -15.28 -0.57
CA ARG A 73 34.82 -14.63 -1.03
C ARG A 73 34.28 -13.71 0.05
N GLU A 74 34.16 -14.18 1.29
CA GLU A 74 33.68 -13.37 2.43
C GLU A 74 34.55 -12.13 2.67
N VAL A 75 35.88 -12.29 2.68
CA VAL A 75 36.84 -11.20 2.88
C VAL A 75 36.74 -10.18 1.75
N MET A 76 36.66 -10.62 0.48
CA MET A 76 36.57 -9.72 -0.66
C MET A 76 35.22 -9.02 -0.74
N SER A 77 34.11 -9.72 -0.48
CA SER A 77 32.78 -9.11 -0.40
C SER A 77 32.72 -8.05 0.69
N SER A 78 33.31 -8.35 1.86
CA SER A 78 33.40 -7.36 2.96
C SER A 78 34.22 -6.14 2.54
N PHE A 79 35.39 -6.34 1.90
CA PHE A 79 36.19 -5.24 1.38
C PHE A 79 35.39 -4.37 0.39
N VAL A 80 34.68 -4.98 -0.57
CA VAL A 80 33.90 -4.25 -1.59
C VAL A 80 32.91 -3.29 -0.93
N THR A 81 32.17 -3.73 0.09
CA THR A 81 31.19 -2.88 0.79
C THR A 81 31.79 -1.68 1.52
N THR A 82 33.10 -1.68 1.79
CA THR A 82 33.80 -0.55 2.42
C THR A 82 34.16 0.58 1.44
N GLN A 83 34.04 0.34 0.13
CA GLN A 83 34.39 1.32 -0.89
C GLN A 83 33.14 2.11 -1.30
N SER A 84 33.21 3.44 -1.23
CA SER A 84 32.05 4.31 -1.49
C SER A 84 31.43 4.12 -2.87
N GLN A 85 32.26 3.88 -3.90
CA GLN A 85 31.82 3.64 -5.29
C GLN A 85 31.08 2.30 -5.47
N TRP A 86 31.12 1.41 -4.46
CA TRP A 86 30.52 0.08 -4.48
C TRP A 86 29.52 -0.12 -3.33
N ASN A 87 28.96 0.97 -2.82
CA ASN A 87 27.95 0.93 -1.78
C ASN A 87 26.96 2.10 -1.93
N LYS A 88 26.04 2.23 -0.97
CA LYS A 88 25.00 3.27 -0.96
C LYS A 88 25.51 4.72 -0.85
N ASP A 89 26.77 4.95 -0.52
CA ASP A 89 27.34 6.30 -0.36
C ASP A 89 27.26 7.09 -1.68
N THR A 90 27.28 6.40 -2.83
CA THR A 90 27.10 6.99 -4.16
C THR A 90 25.72 6.77 -4.77
N GLU A 91 24.71 6.43 -3.96
CA GLU A 91 23.32 6.26 -4.44
C GLU A 91 22.37 7.39 -4.00
N ASN A 92 22.92 8.41 -3.32
CA ASN A 92 22.18 9.59 -2.89
C ASN A 92 20.93 9.27 -2.06
N VAL A 93 21.07 8.38 -1.06
CA VAL A 93 20.01 7.99 -0.11
C VAL A 93 19.29 9.23 0.45
N GLY A 94 17.96 9.23 0.44
CA GLY A 94 17.11 10.34 0.87
C GLY A 94 15.81 9.88 1.51
N THR A 95 14.89 10.82 1.72
CA THR A 95 13.51 10.58 2.22
C THR A 95 12.47 10.85 1.13
N ASP A 96 12.91 10.89 -0.13
CA ASP A 96 12.16 11.16 -1.35
C ASP A 96 11.64 9.87 -2.00
N HIS A 97 11.58 8.79 -1.21
CA HIS A 97 11.06 7.45 -1.49
C HIS A 97 11.05 6.60 -0.22
N LEU A 98 10.10 5.67 -0.08
CA LEU A 98 9.91 4.82 1.11
C LEU A 98 11.12 3.94 1.44
N GLN A 99 11.91 3.59 0.42
CA GLN A 99 13.13 2.77 0.53
C GLN A 99 14.42 3.54 0.22
N GLY A 100 14.45 4.85 0.51
CA GLY A 100 15.67 5.67 0.44
C GLY A 100 16.01 6.25 -0.94
N GLY A 101 15.33 5.82 -1.99
CA GLY A 101 15.42 6.38 -3.34
C GLY A 101 14.98 5.40 -4.42
N ALA A 102 14.71 5.90 -5.62
CA ALA A 102 14.39 5.11 -6.79
C ALA A 102 15.39 5.30 -7.94
N LEU A 103 15.55 4.28 -8.77
CA LEU A 103 16.39 4.24 -9.96
C LEU A 103 15.49 3.96 -11.18
N LEU A 104 15.31 4.98 -12.03
CA LEU A 104 14.61 4.86 -13.31
C LEU A 104 15.50 4.18 -14.34
N TYR A 105 15.01 3.13 -14.99
CA TYR A 105 15.69 2.49 -16.11
C TYR A 105 15.51 3.32 -17.39
N VAL A 106 16.61 3.57 -18.08
CA VAL A 106 16.65 4.41 -19.29
C VAL A 106 17.19 3.63 -20.49
N ASN A 107 16.70 3.97 -21.68
CA ASN A 107 17.11 3.30 -22.91
C ASN A 107 18.56 3.62 -23.27
N SER A 108 19.32 2.61 -23.66
CA SER A 108 20.75 2.73 -23.95
C SER A 108 21.22 1.66 -24.94
N ASP A 109 22.15 2.04 -25.82
CA ASP A 109 22.81 1.12 -26.74
C ASP A 109 23.65 0.06 -26.01
N LEU A 110 24.05 0.33 -24.76
CA LEU A 110 24.86 -0.57 -23.93
C LEU A 110 24.02 -1.65 -23.25
N THR A 111 22.72 -1.42 -23.07
CA THR A 111 21.79 -2.32 -22.35
C THR A 111 20.50 -2.51 -23.12
N GLN A 112 20.59 -2.81 -24.42
CA GLN A 112 19.42 -2.90 -25.32
C GLN A 112 18.35 -3.91 -24.87
N TRP A 113 18.74 -4.95 -24.13
CA TRP A 113 17.81 -5.95 -23.54
C TRP A 113 16.93 -5.38 -22.42
N ALA A 114 17.25 -4.19 -21.90
CA ALA A 114 16.50 -3.48 -20.88
C ALA A 114 15.78 -2.24 -21.44
N ASN A 115 15.80 -2.03 -22.75
CA ASN A 115 15.10 -0.90 -23.36
C ASN A 115 13.58 -1.15 -23.37
N SER A 116 12.79 -0.10 -23.18
CA SER A 116 11.34 -0.10 -23.34
C SER A 116 10.93 1.13 -24.15
N ASP A 117 10.05 0.95 -25.13
CA ASP A 117 9.41 2.08 -25.85
C ASP A 117 8.31 2.75 -24.99
N TYR A 118 8.05 2.20 -23.81
CA TYR A 118 7.04 2.64 -22.85
C TYR A 118 7.71 3.32 -21.65
N ARG A 119 7.35 2.96 -20.41
CA ARG A 119 7.67 3.72 -19.18
C ARG A 119 7.06 5.12 -19.16
N LEU A 120 5.77 5.19 -19.51
CA LEU A 120 4.98 6.39 -19.34
C LEU A 120 4.65 6.56 -17.86
N LEU A 121 5.41 7.44 -17.20
CA LEU A 121 5.28 7.61 -15.76
C LEU A 121 4.05 8.44 -15.35
N ASN A 122 3.56 8.15 -14.14
CA ASN A 122 2.51 8.80 -13.36
C ASN A 122 1.19 8.91 -14.13
N ARG A 123 0.82 7.86 -14.88
CA ARG A 123 -0.43 7.81 -15.68
C ARG A 123 -1.62 7.36 -14.84
N THR A 124 -1.73 7.91 -13.64
CA THR A 124 -2.81 7.75 -12.67
C THR A 124 -4.18 8.21 -13.21
N PRO A 125 -5.29 8.02 -12.48
CA PRO A 125 -6.61 8.53 -12.88
C PRO A 125 -6.61 10.03 -13.22
N THR A 126 -5.88 10.83 -12.43
CA THR A 126 -5.79 12.29 -12.61
C THR A 126 -5.04 12.70 -13.88
N TYR A 127 -4.05 11.92 -14.31
CA TYR A 127 -3.06 12.29 -15.34
C TYR A 127 -2.89 11.23 -16.44
N GLN A 128 -3.88 10.36 -16.64
CA GLN A 128 -3.81 9.20 -17.53
C GLN A 128 -3.32 9.52 -18.96
N THR A 129 -3.74 10.65 -19.54
CA THR A 129 -3.33 11.07 -20.89
C THR A 129 -2.01 11.85 -20.94
N GLY A 130 -1.31 11.99 -19.81
CA GLY A 130 -0.20 12.94 -19.67
C GLY A 130 -0.66 14.40 -19.53
N THR A 131 -1.91 14.63 -19.14
CA THR A 131 -2.46 15.97 -18.88
C THR A 131 -3.46 15.88 -17.74
N THR A 132 -3.32 16.78 -16.76
CA THR A 132 -4.17 16.82 -15.57
C THR A 132 -5.61 17.13 -15.96
N LYS A 133 -6.55 16.25 -15.58
CA LYS A 133 -8.00 16.43 -15.85
C LYS A 133 -8.81 16.82 -14.61
N TYR A 134 -8.34 16.44 -13.43
CA TYR A 134 -9.01 16.65 -12.14
C TYR A 134 -8.11 17.47 -11.20
N PHE A 135 -8.71 18.29 -10.33
CA PHE A 135 -7.99 19.39 -9.66
C PHE A 135 -8.26 19.53 -8.14
N LYS A 136 -8.80 18.50 -7.50
CA LYS A 136 -8.99 18.39 -6.05
C LYS A 136 -7.73 17.91 -5.30
N ALA A 137 -6.78 17.30 -6.00
CA ALA A 137 -5.50 16.82 -5.45
C ALA A 137 -4.28 17.37 -6.25
N ASP A 138 -3.10 16.78 -6.07
CA ASP A 138 -1.87 17.20 -6.75
C ASP A 138 -1.93 17.02 -8.28
N LYS A 139 -0.89 17.50 -9.00
CA LYS A 139 -0.87 17.58 -10.48
C LYS A 139 -1.08 16.22 -11.16
N THR A 140 -0.62 15.14 -10.54
CA THR A 140 -0.75 13.78 -11.03
C THR A 140 -1.65 12.94 -10.13
N GLY A 141 -2.10 13.43 -8.98
CA GLY A 141 -2.92 12.66 -8.03
C GLY A 141 -2.20 11.45 -7.43
N GLY A 142 -0.90 11.29 -7.67
CA GLY A 142 -0.15 10.07 -7.40
C GLY A 142 1.19 10.01 -8.14
N TYR A 143 1.95 8.93 -7.95
CA TYR A 143 3.32 8.75 -8.45
C TYR A 143 3.67 7.26 -8.62
N ASP A 144 4.44 6.84 -9.64
CA ASP A 144 4.70 5.40 -9.82
C ASP A 144 5.59 4.80 -8.72
N PHE A 145 6.79 5.37 -8.49
CA PHE A 145 7.80 4.71 -7.66
C PHE A 145 7.39 4.68 -6.19
N LEU A 146 6.80 3.55 -5.78
CA LEU A 146 6.34 3.29 -4.42
C LEU A 146 7.31 2.38 -3.67
N LEU A 147 7.49 1.15 -4.17
CA LEU A 147 8.28 0.09 -3.52
C LEU A 147 8.92 -0.87 -4.55
N ALA A 148 10.04 -1.48 -4.17
CA ALA A 148 10.70 -2.60 -4.88
C ALA A 148 10.98 -2.36 -6.37
N ASN A 149 10.71 -3.35 -7.25
CA ASN A 149 10.77 -3.19 -8.70
C ASN A 149 9.40 -2.75 -9.22
N ASP A 150 9.34 -1.51 -9.70
CA ASP A 150 8.15 -0.86 -10.23
C ASP A 150 7.84 -1.37 -11.64
N VAL A 151 6.67 -1.99 -11.82
CA VAL A 151 6.22 -2.63 -13.05
C VAL A 151 5.78 -1.57 -14.07
N ASP A 152 6.28 -1.66 -15.31
CA ASP A 152 5.88 -0.77 -16.41
C ASP A 152 4.46 -1.10 -16.91
N ASN A 153 3.45 -0.68 -16.14
CA ASN A 153 2.04 -0.87 -16.45
C ASN A 153 1.55 -0.02 -17.65
N SER A 154 2.43 0.79 -18.26
CA SER A 154 2.17 1.47 -19.53
C SER A 154 2.51 0.63 -20.76
N ASN A 155 3.21 -0.49 -20.60
CA ASN A 155 3.56 -1.38 -21.70
C ASN A 155 2.40 -2.34 -22.04
N PRO A 156 1.87 -2.36 -23.29
CA PRO A 156 0.78 -3.25 -23.71
C PRO A 156 1.00 -4.74 -23.46
N VAL A 157 2.25 -5.22 -23.49
CA VAL A 157 2.59 -6.62 -23.15
C VAL A 157 2.41 -6.87 -21.65
N VAL A 158 2.81 -5.91 -20.83
CA VAL A 158 2.61 -5.96 -19.38
C VAL A 158 1.12 -5.86 -19.06
N GLN A 159 0.39 -4.92 -19.68
CA GLN A 159 -1.07 -4.81 -19.55
C GLN A 159 -1.80 -6.12 -19.91
N ALA A 160 -1.35 -6.85 -20.94
CA ALA A 160 -1.89 -8.17 -21.23
C ALA A 160 -1.60 -9.18 -20.10
N VAL A 161 -0.37 -9.24 -19.56
CA VAL A 161 -0.09 -10.15 -18.42
C VAL A 161 -0.85 -9.75 -17.14
N GLN A 162 -1.15 -8.47 -16.98
CA GLN A 162 -2.00 -7.94 -15.90
C GLN A 162 -3.44 -8.48 -16.04
N LEU A 163 -4.05 -8.42 -17.23
CA LEU A 163 -5.33 -9.09 -17.53
C LEU A 163 -5.28 -10.61 -17.28
N ASN A 164 -4.17 -11.26 -17.64
CA ASN A 164 -3.98 -12.69 -17.38
C ASN A 164 -3.96 -13.03 -15.89
N GLN A 165 -3.31 -12.19 -15.06
CA GLN A 165 -3.32 -12.38 -13.61
C GLN A 165 -4.71 -12.11 -13.03
N LEU A 166 -5.40 -11.06 -13.48
CA LEU A 166 -6.76 -10.76 -13.06
C LEU A 166 -7.70 -11.96 -13.29
N TYR A 167 -7.66 -12.53 -14.49
CA TYR A 167 -8.38 -13.78 -14.81
C TYR A 167 -7.97 -14.94 -13.89
N TYR A 168 -6.67 -15.08 -13.62
CA TYR A 168 -6.16 -16.13 -12.74
C TYR A 168 -6.72 -16.02 -11.32
N LEU A 169 -6.78 -14.81 -10.75
CA LEU A 169 -7.33 -14.57 -9.41
C LEU A 169 -8.84 -14.89 -9.37
N THR A 170 -9.63 -14.32 -10.29
CA THR A 170 -11.09 -14.54 -10.32
C THR A 170 -11.50 -15.95 -10.78
N ASN A 171 -10.55 -16.78 -11.21
CA ASN A 171 -10.78 -18.18 -11.59
C ASN A 171 -9.84 -19.14 -10.84
N TRP A 172 -9.28 -18.72 -9.72
CA TRP A 172 -8.19 -19.41 -9.05
C TRP A 172 -8.54 -20.86 -8.65
N GLY A 173 -9.66 -21.08 -7.96
CA GLY A 173 -10.12 -22.41 -7.58
C GLY A 173 -10.38 -23.32 -8.79
N SER A 174 -10.90 -22.74 -9.86
CA SER A 174 -11.10 -23.45 -11.14
C SER A 174 -9.78 -23.89 -11.76
N ILE A 175 -8.77 -23.02 -11.74
CA ILE A 175 -7.47 -23.27 -12.37
C ILE A 175 -6.60 -24.22 -11.54
N VAL A 176 -6.57 -24.05 -10.22
CA VAL A 176 -5.68 -24.79 -9.31
C VAL A 176 -6.31 -26.10 -8.86
N PHE A 177 -7.62 -26.12 -8.57
CA PHE A 177 -8.33 -27.27 -8.02
C PHE A 177 -9.40 -27.87 -8.93
N GLY A 178 -9.76 -27.20 -10.03
CA GLY A 178 -10.90 -27.61 -10.85
C GLY A 178 -12.25 -27.35 -10.17
N ASP A 179 -12.29 -26.47 -9.17
CA ASP A 179 -13.50 -26.14 -8.39
C ASP A 179 -13.86 -24.66 -8.54
N LYS A 180 -14.92 -24.40 -9.30
CA LYS A 180 -15.42 -23.04 -9.55
C LYS A 180 -16.07 -22.39 -8.33
N ASN A 181 -16.46 -23.16 -7.31
CA ASN A 181 -17.04 -22.61 -6.10
C ASN A 181 -15.96 -22.06 -5.15
N ALA A 182 -14.67 -22.24 -5.49
CA ALA A 182 -13.53 -21.70 -4.75
C ALA A 182 -12.80 -20.61 -5.56
N ASN A 183 -13.54 -19.85 -6.37
CA ASN A 183 -13.02 -18.66 -7.06
C ASN A 183 -13.18 -17.43 -6.16
N PHE A 184 -12.48 -16.34 -6.48
CA PHE A 184 -12.83 -15.02 -5.93
C PHE A 184 -13.91 -14.38 -6.80
N ASP A 185 -14.75 -13.52 -6.21
CA ASP A 185 -15.86 -12.85 -6.89
C ASP A 185 -15.47 -11.47 -7.41
N GLY A 186 -14.66 -10.73 -6.66
CA GLY A 186 -14.19 -9.39 -7.02
C GLY A 186 -12.73 -9.16 -6.63
N ILE A 187 -12.27 -7.92 -6.73
CA ILE A 187 -10.89 -7.53 -6.38
C ILE A 187 -10.83 -6.27 -5.52
N ARG A 188 -9.76 -6.17 -4.73
CA ARG A 188 -9.20 -4.88 -4.31
C ARG A 188 -8.08 -4.55 -5.29
N LEU A 189 -8.14 -3.42 -5.97
CA LEU A 189 -6.99 -2.93 -6.73
C LEU A 189 -6.10 -2.10 -5.81
N ASP A 190 -4.92 -2.61 -5.53
CA ASP A 190 -3.88 -1.97 -4.73
C ASP A 190 -3.25 -0.79 -5.49
N ALA A 191 -2.87 0.25 -4.73
CA ALA A 191 -2.02 1.34 -5.16
C ALA A 191 -2.45 2.01 -6.49
N VAL A 192 -3.74 2.36 -6.62
CA VAL A 192 -4.33 2.91 -7.86
C VAL A 192 -3.59 4.17 -8.33
N ASP A 193 -3.15 4.98 -7.38
CA ASP A 193 -2.43 6.23 -7.62
C ASP A 193 -0.94 6.02 -7.92
N ASN A 194 -0.48 4.77 -7.93
CA ASN A 194 0.90 4.39 -8.22
C ASN A 194 1.05 3.57 -9.50
N VAL A 195 -0.06 3.29 -10.19
CA VAL A 195 -0.03 2.55 -11.45
C VAL A 195 -0.63 3.34 -12.59
N ASN A 196 -0.42 2.83 -13.80
CA ASN A 196 -1.11 3.33 -14.97
C ASN A 196 -2.61 2.98 -14.88
N ALA A 197 -3.46 4.01 -14.90
CA ALA A 197 -4.92 3.90 -14.80
C ALA A 197 -5.58 3.14 -15.96
N ASP A 198 -4.84 2.78 -17.01
CA ASP A 198 -5.31 1.80 -17.99
C ASP A 198 -5.68 0.44 -17.35
N LEU A 199 -5.10 0.10 -16.20
CA LEU A 199 -5.51 -1.09 -15.44
C LEU A 199 -6.97 -1.04 -14.99
N LEU A 200 -7.52 0.15 -14.69
CA LEU A 200 -8.94 0.31 -14.36
C LEU A 200 -9.86 0.03 -15.56
N GLN A 201 -9.42 0.40 -16.78
CA GLN A 201 -10.14 0.05 -18.01
C GLN A 201 -10.07 -1.44 -18.28
N ILE A 202 -8.90 -2.06 -18.11
CA ILE A 202 -8.72 -3.51 -18.30
C ILE A 202 -9.62 -4.29 -17.34
N TYR A 203 -9.62 -3.90 -16.07
CA TYR A 203 -10.49 -4.46 -15.05
C TYR A 203 -11.96 -4.33 -15.44
N THR A 204 -12.42 -3.10 -15.71
CA THR A 204 -13.82 -2.81 -16.04
C THR A 204 -14.28 -3.60 -17.27
N ASN A 205 -13.53 -3.51 -18.37
CA ASN A 205 -13.88 -4.20 -19.61
C ASN A 205 -13.93 -5.73 -19.43
N TYR A 206 -13.01 -6.31 -18.65
CA TYR A 206 -13.01 -7.74 -18.38
C TYR A 206 -14.23 -8.16 -17.57
N PHE A 207 -14.59 -7.42 -16.53
CA PHE A 207 -15.74 -7.74 -15.68
C PHE A 207 -17.07 -7.58 -16.43
N GLU A 208 -17.20 -6.55 -17.28
CA GLU A 208 -18.34 -6.40 -18.20
C GLU A 208 -18.45 -7.60 -19.14
N ALA A 209 -17.34 -8.01 -19.76
CA ALA A 209 -17.35 -9.13 -20.71
C ALA A 209 -17.59 -10.50 -20.05
N ALA A 210 -16.99 -10.74 -18.88
CA ALA A 210 -17.01 -12.05 -18.22
C ALA A 210 -18.23 -12.26 -17.33
N TYR A 211 -18.69 -11.20 -16.66
CA TYR A 211 -19.71 -11.27 -15.61
C TYR A 211 -20.95 -10.43 -15.89
N ASN A 212 -20.99 -9.65 -16.97
CA ASN A 212 -22.14 -8.84 -17.36
C ASN A 212 -22.54 -7.80 -16.29
N VAL A 213 -21.57 -7.29 -15.53
CA VAL A 213 -21.78 -6.27 -14.49
C VAL A 213 -22.51 -5.03 -15.03
N ASP A 214 -22.34 -4.69 -16.30
CA ASP A 214 -23.00 -3.58 -16.98
C ASP A 214 -24.44 -3.89 -17.45
N LYS A 215 -25.02 -5.05 -17.09
CA LYS A 215 -26.36 -5.46 -17.55
C LYS A 215 -27.44 -5.29 -16.50
N SER A 216 -27.13 -5.39 -15.21
CA SER A 216 -28.09 -5.18 -14.13
C SER A 216 -27.37 -4.89 -12.81
N GLU A 217 -28.09 -4.33 -11.85
CA GLU A 217 -27.55 -4.09 -10.51
C GLU A 217 -27.23 -5.41 -9.80
N ALA A 218 -28.02 -6.45 -10.04
CA ALA A 218 -27.75 -7.79 -9.50
C ALA A 218 -26.44 -8.38 -10.02
N ASP A 219 -26.11 -8.17 -11.29
CA ASP A 219 -24.85 -8.65 -11.87
C ASP A 219 -23.65 -7.83 -11.36
N ALA A 220 -23.78 -6.50 -11.29
CA ALA A 220 -22.74 -5.63 -10.73
C ALA A 220 -22.45 -5.95 -9.25
N LEU A 221 -23.49 -6.02 -8.42
CA LEU A 221 -23.34 -6.26 -6.98
C LEU A 221 -23.00 -7.71 -6.62
N ALA A 222 -22.97 -8.64 -7.59
CA ALA A 222 -22.45 -9.99 -7.40
C ALA A 222 -20.91 -10.07 -7.49
N HIS A 223 -20.26 -8.99 -7.94
CA HIS A 223 -18.83 -8.91 -8.21
C HIS A 223 -18.22 -7.61 -7.65
N ILE A 224 -18.62 -7.22 -6.42
CA ILE A 224 -18.18 -5.96 -5.81
C ILE A 224 -16.66 -5.93 -5.73
N SER A 225 -16.07 -4.86 -6.27
CA SER A 225 -14.65 -4.58 -6.18
C SER A 225 -14.42 -3.18 -5.63
N ILE A 226 -13.27 -3.00 -4.98
CA ILE A 226 -12.86 -1.73 -4.37
C ILE A 226 -11.50 -1.28 -4.89
N LEU A 227 -11.27 0.02 -4.81
CA LEU A 227 -10.09 0.68 -5.33
C LEU A 227 -9.36 1.37 -4.18
N GLU A 228 -8.08 1.08 -4.00
CA GLU A 228 -7.20 1.87 -3.12
C GLU A 228 -6.79 3.17 -3.85
N ALA A 229 -7.77 4.06 -4.01
CA ALA A 229 -7.67 5.30 -4.77
C ALA A 229 -7.74 6.50 -3.81
N TRP A 230 -6.58 6.90 -3.26
CA TRP A 230 -6.48 7.84 -2.15
C TRP A 230 -6.70 9.29 -2.55
N SER A 231 -6.47 9.61 -3.82
CA SER A 231 -6.59 10.96 -4.35
C SER A 231 -8.06 11.41 -4.36
N TYR A 232 -8.30 12.65 -3.93
CA TYR A 232 -9.64 13.25 -3.94
C TYR A 232 -10.22 13.42 -5.35
N ASN A 233 -9.40 13.23 -6.40
CA ASN A 233 -9.84 13.26 -7.78
C ASN A 233 -10.49 11.95 -8.24
N ASP A 234 -10.19 10.84 -7.57
CA ASP A 234 -10.45 9.51 -8.14
C ASP A 234 -11.93 9.14 -8.16
N PRO A 235 -12.76 9.52 -7.17
CA PRO A 235 -14.21 9.35 -7.29
C PRO A 235 -14.80 10.06 -8.53
N ASP A 236 -14.28 11.25 -8.89
CA ASP A 236 -14.74 11.95 -10.10
C ASP A 236 -14.32 11.18 -11.36
N TYR A 237 -13.09 10.66 -11.38
CA TYR A 237 -12.61 9.81 -12.49
C TYR A 237 -13.47 8.55 -12.65
N VAL A 238 -13.71 7.81 -11.56
CA VAL A 238 -14.50 6.58 -11.55
C VAL A 238 -15.92 6.86 -12.07
N GLN A 239 -16.53 7.95 -11.61
CA GLN A 239 -17.85 8.37 -12.06
C GLN A 239 -17.86 8.73 -13.55
N ASP A 240 -16.91 9.54 -14.02
CA ASP A 240 -16.84 10.01 -15.41
C ASP A 240 -16.57 8.88 -16.40
N THR A 241 -15.72 7.93 -16.00
CA THR A 241 -15.27 6.82 -16.85
C THR A 241 -16.07 5.52 -16.65
N ASN A 242 -17.04 5.50 -15.73
CA ASN A 242 -17.89 4.35 -15.42
C ASN A 242 -17.07 3.10 -15.03
N VAL A 243 -16.04 3.28 -14.20
CA VAL A 243 -15.28 2.15 -13.66
C VAL A 243 -16.18 1.31 -12.76
N ASP A 244 -16.12 -0.01 -12.93
CA ASP A 244 -16.92 -0.99 -12.17
C ASP A 244 -16.38 -1.25 -10.75
N GLY A 245 -15.92 -0.21 -10.05
CA GLY A 245 -15.27 -0.35 -8.75
C GLY A 245 -15.54 0.85 -7.85
N LEU A 246 -15.57 0.60 -6.55
CA LEU A 246 -15.80 1.66 -5.56
C LEU A 246 -14.48 2.33 -5.17
N ALA A 247 -14.34 3.62 -5.44
CA ALA A 247 -13.27 4.43 -4.86
C ALA A 247 -13.55 4.74 -3.38
N VAL A 248 -12.50 5.00 -2.61
CA VAL A 248 -12.64 5.42 -1.21
C VAL A 248 -13.14 6.87 -1.15
N ASP A 249 -14.14 7.15 -0.30
CA ASP A 249 -14.45 8.53 0.12
C ASP A 249 -13.43 8.96 1.19
N ASN A 250 -12.25 9.38 0.74
CA ASN A 250 -11.19 9.82 1.63
C ASN A 250 -11.58 11.10 2.40
N GLY A 251 -12.48 11.92 1.85
CA GLY A 251 -13.03 13.10 2.52
C GLY A 251 -13.82 12.72 3.78
N LEU A 252 -14.77 11.78 3.66
CA LEU A 252 -15.54 11.27 4.81
C LEU A 252 -14.64 10.54 5.81
N ARG A 253 -13.68 9.73 5.33
CA ARG A 253 -12.68 9.06 6.20
C ARG A 253 -11.91 10.06 7.06
N LEU A 254 -11.44 11.16 6.48
CA LEU A 254 -10.77 12.23 7.21
C LEU A 254 -11.71 12.98 8.16
N SER A 255 -12.95 13.23 7.76
CA SER A 255 -13.96 13.83 8.65
C SER A 255 -14.21 12.98 9.89
N LEU A 256 -14.32 11.66 9.75
CA LEU A 256 -14.43 10.71 10.88
C LEU A 256 -13.19 10.80 11.78
N LEU A 257 -12.00 10.76 11.18
CA LEU A 257 -10.72 10.80 11.88
C LEU A 257 -10.56 12.09 12.71
N TYR A 258 -10.69 13.25 12.09
CA TYR A 258 -10.44 14.55 12.72
C TYR A 258 -11.61 15.07 13.55
N SER A 259 -12.86 14.68 13.29
CA SER A 259 -13.97 15.13 14.14
C SER A 259 -14.11 14.28 15.40
N LEU A 260 -13.74 12.99 15.36
CA LEU A 260 -14.05 12.05 16.45
C LEU A 260 -12.80 11.43 17.08
N THR A 261 -11.84 10.97 16.28
CA THR A 261 -10.88 9.96 16.77
C THR A 261 -9.51 10.50 17.16
N ARG A 262 -9.10 11.65 16.62
CA ARG A 262 -7.85 12.33 17.01
C ARG A 262 -7.89 12.85 18.46
N ASN A 263 -6.76 13.34 18.94
CA ASN A 263 -6.67 14.01 20.25
C ASN A 263 -7.50 15.31 20.26
N THR A 264 -8.01 15.75 21.41
CA THR A 264 -8.86 16.96 21.51
C THR A 264 -8.18 18.22 20.98
N SER A 265 -6.84 18.30 21.05
CA SER A 265 -6.06 19.40 20.51
C SER A 265 -5.99 19.45 18.98
N GLU A 266 -6.31 18.33 18.32
CA GLU A 266 -6.26 18.16 16.86
C GLU A 266 -7.65 18.02 16.24
N ARG A 267 -8.70 17.89 17.07
CA ARG A 267 -10.06 17.67 16.57
C ARG A 267 -10.65 18.90 15.90
N SER A 268 -11.41 18.67 14.83
CA SER A 268 -12.32 19.65 14.25
C SER A 268 -13.65 19.70 15.01
N GLY A 269 -14.54 20.64 14.60
CA GLY A 269 -15.97 20.56 14.92
C GLY A 269 -16.63 19.32 14.31
N LEU A 270 -17.94 19.16 14.53
CA LEU A 270 -18.71 18.01 14.05
C LEU A 270 -19.32 18.22 12.65
N GLU A 271 -19.31 19.45 12.13
CA GLU A 271 -19.89 19.83 10.84
C GLU A 271 -19.31 19.04 9.65
N PRO A 272 -17.99 18.75 9.58
CA PRO A 272 -17.42 17.99 8.46
C PRO A 272 -17.99 16.57 8.31
N LEU A 273 -18.61 16.02 9.36
CA LEU A 273 -19.30 14.72 9.31
C LEU A 273 -20.62 14.77 8.53
N ILE A 274 -21.19 15.97 8.34
CA ILE A 274 -22.44 16.20 7.60
C ILE A 274 -22.14 16.50 6.14
N SER A 275 -21.23 17.45 5.91
CA SER A 275 -20.87 17.96 4.59
C SER A 275 -19.47 18.57 4.68
N SER A 276 -18.62 18.29 3.70
CA SER A 276 -17.26 18.83 3.62
C SER A 276 -16.87 19.08 2.16
N GLU A 277 -15.91 19.98 1.93
CA GLU A 277 -15.49 20.38 0.57
C GLU A 277 -14.96 19.22 -0.28
N ILE A 278 -14.39 18.20 0.36
CA ILE A 278 -13.74 17.04 -0.28
C ILE A 278 -14.51 15.73 -0.04
N GLY A 279 -15.65 15.76 0.66
CA GLY A 279 -16.52 14.59 0.83
C GLY A 279 -17.53 14.47 -0.31
N LEU A 280 -18.07 13.26 -0.52
CA LEU A 280 -18.93 13.00 -1.68
C LEU A 280 -20.41 13.35 -1.45
N THR A 281 -20.93 13.12 -0.24
CA THR A 281 -22.36 13.28 0.08
C THR A 281 -22.60 14.36 1.13
N ASP A 282 -23.60 15.22 0.90
CA ASP A 282 -24.16 16.11 1.93
C ASP A 282 -25.32 15.42 2.65
N ARG A 283 -25.13 15.11 3.93
CA ARG A 283 -26.11 14.37 4.74
C ARG A 283 -27.00 15.26 5.60
N SER A 284 -27.04 16.57 5.34
CA SER A 284 -27.92 17.48 6.08
C SER A 284 -29.40 17.13 5.89
N THR A 285 -29.79 16.84 4.65
CA THR A 285 -31.08 16.26 4.27
C THR A 285 -30.91 15.45 2.99
N ASP A 286 -30.64 14.18 3.15
CA ASP A 286 -30.54 13.20 2.06
C ASP A 286 -31.86 12.43 1.99
N SER A 287 -32.59 12.60 0.89
CA SER A 287 -33.98 12.16 0.75
C SER A 287 -34.25 11.34 -0.51
N ALA A 288 -33.20 10.99 -1.26
CA ALA A 288 -33.32 10.18 -2.46
C ALA A 288 -31.99 9.48 -2.73
N TYR A 289 -32.06 8.30 -3.34
CA TYR A 289 -30.87 7.61 -3.81
C TYR A 289 -30.45 8.11 -5.20
N GLY A 290 -29.16 8.03 -5.50
CA GLY A 290 -28.56 8.17 -6.82
C GLY A 290 -28.01 9.56 -7.13
N ASP A 291 -27.83 10.43 -6.13
CA ASP A 291 -27.25 11.76 -6.30
C ASP A 291 -25.77 11.85 -5.89
N THR A 292 -25.23 10.86 -5.17
CA THR A 292 -23.79 10.71 -4.90
C THR A 292 -23.10 9.70 -5.84
N THR A 293 -21.82 9.95 -6.14
CA THR A 293 -20.90 8.91 -6.65
C THR A 293 -20.81 7.73 -5.67
N PRO A 294 -21.06 6.49 -6.12
CA PRO A 294 -20.85 5.28 -5.32
C PRO A 294 -19.43 5.20 -4.76
N SER A 295 -19.31 4.90 -3.47
CA SER A 295 -18.01 4.80 -2.80
C SER A 295 -18.05 3.78 -1.66
N TYR A 296 -16.88 3.41 -1.18
CA TYR A 296 -16.73 2.79 0.13
C TYR A 296 -15.99 3.71 1.09
N THR A 297 -16.15 3.47 2.39
CA THR A 297 -15.47 4.24 3.43
C THR A 297 -15.14 3.37 4.62
N PHE A 298 -14.13 3.75 5.39
CA PHE A 298 -13.70 3.08 6.61
C PHE A 298 -13.25 4.09 7.67
N VAL A 299 -13.14 3.64 8.92
CA VAL A 299 -12.54 4.43 10.01
C VAL A 299 -11.01 4.27 10.00
N ARG A 300 -10.55 3.01 9.93
CA ARG A 300 -9.13 2.61 9.81
C ARG A 300 -9.01 1.49 8.78
N ALA A 301 -7.79 1.15 8.40
CA ALA A 301 -7.48 0.06 7.47
C ALA A 301 -6.15 -0.61 7.84
N HIS A 302 -5.79 -1.71 7.20
CA HIS A 302 -4.54 -2.44 7.45
C HIS A 302 -3.29 -1.56 7.22
N ASP A 303 -3.39 -0.59 6.31
CA ASP A 303 -2.37 0.36 5.87
C ASP A 303 -2.58 1.79 6.42
N SER A 304 -3.73 2.07 7.02
CA SER A 304 -4.16 3.41 7.41
C SER A 304 -4.43 3.51 8.91
N GLU A 305 -3.67 4.37 9.59
CA GLU A 305 -3.72 4.56 11.05
C GLU A 305 -3.35 3.28 11.85
N VAL A 306 -2.41 2.50 11.32
CA VAL A 306 -1.73 1.39 12.04
C VAL A 306 -0.23 1.47 11.81
N GLN A 307 0.22 1.25 10.56
CA GLN A 307 1.64 1.15 10.22
C GLN A 307 2.44 2.40 10.58
N THR A 308 1.89 3.59 10.31
CA THR A 308 2.53 4.87 10.62
C THR A 308 2.64 5.11 12.13
N ILE A 309 1.65 4.66 12.91
CA ILE A 309 1.66 4.75 14.37
C ILE A 309 2.71 3.80 14.95
N ILE A 310 2.79 2.57 14.46
CA ILE A 310 3.83 1.62 14.88
C ILE A 310 5.21 2.15 14.54
N ALA A 311 5.41 2.67 13.33
CA ALA A 311 6.67 3.29 12.92
C ALA A 311 7.03 4.50 13.79
N GLN A 312 6.05 5.33 14.16
CA GLN A 312 6.23 6.44 15.09
C GLN A 312 6.64 5.95 16.50
N ILE A 313 6.00 4.92 17.03
CA ILE A 313 6.36 4.34 18.34
C ILE A 313 7.80 3.81 18.30
N ILE A 314 8.16 3.07 17.24
CA ILE A 314 9.50 2.52 17.09
C ILE A 314 10.54 3.64 17.02
N SER A 315 10.38 4.57 16.09
CA SER A 315 11.35 5.66 15.89
C SER A 315 11.44 6.62 17.08
N SER A 316 10.36 6.84 17.83
CA SER A 316 10.38 7.80 18.96
C SER A 316 10.73 7.19 20.32
N LYS A 317 10.40 5.92 20.57
CA LYS A 317 10.55 5.29 21.91
C LYS A 317 11.54 4.13 21.96
N ILE A 318 11.75 3.43 20.85
CA ILE A 318 12.49 2.15 20.85
C ILE A 318 13.86 2.33 20.17
N ASN A 319 13.87 2.79 18.92
CA ASN A 319 15.09 2.97 18.15
C ASN A 319 15.04 4.26 17.30
N PRO A 320 15.61 5.38 17.80
CA PRO A 320 15.64 6.66 17.09
C PRO A 320 16.53 6.74 15.85
N LYS A 321 17.16 5.63 15.43
CA LYS A 321 18.04 5.58 14.25
C LYS A 321 17.38 4.94 13.03
N THR A 322 16.20 4.37 13.18
CA THR A 322 15.41 3.80 12.07
C THR A 322 14.34 4.80 11.62
N ASP A 323 13.87 4.63 10.39
CA ASP A 323 12.65 5.27 9.86
C ASP A 323 11.37 4.74 10.55
N GLY A 324 11.49 3.64 11.30
CA GLY A 324 10.39 2.96 11.97
C GLY A 324 9.64 1.96 11.08
N MET A 325 9.95 1.91 9.78
CA MET A 325 9.38 0.98 8.81
C MET A 325 10.30 -0.22 8.55
N THR A 326 11.62 -0.05 8.71
CA THR A 326 12.59 -1.14 8.68
C THR A 326 12.99 -1.52 10.11
N PHE A 327 12.20 -2.40 10.74
CA PHE A 327 12.35 -2.81 12.13
C PHE A 327 12.72 -4.30 12.30
N THR A 328 13.22 -4.65 13.47
CA THR A 328 13.32 -6.04 13.93
C THR A 328 12.01 -6.51 14.54
N LEU A 329 11.75 -7.82 14.54
CA LEU A 329 10.54 -8.39 15.18
C LEU A 329 10.49 -8.12 16.70
N ASP A 330 11.65 -7.98 17.35
CA ASP A 330 11.73 -7.61 18.78
C ASP A 330 11.33 -6.15 19.02
N GLU A 331 11.70 -5.23 18.12
CA GLU A 331 11.24 -3.83 18.15
C GLU A 331 9.74 -3.75 17.86
N LEU A 332 9.24 -4.53 16.89
CA LEU A 332 7.81 -4.61 16.59
C LEU A 332 7.01 -5.08 17.81
N LYS A 333 7.46 -6.14 18.49
CA LYS A 333 6.82 -6.65 19.70
C LYS A 333 6.75 -5.58 20.80
N GLN A 334 7.84 -4.86 21.04
CA GLN A 334 7.87 -3.76 22.01
C GLN A 334 6.92 -2.62 21.61
N ALA A 335 6.82 -2.32 20.31
CA ALA A 335 5.88 -1.31 19.81
C ALA A 335 4.43 -1.71 20.08
N PHE A 336 4.08 -2.98 19.89
CA PHE A 336 2.74 -3.48 20.19
C PHE A 336 2.41 -3.54 21.67
N GLU A 337 3.40 -3.73 22.56
CA GLU A 337 3.18 -3.58 24.01
C GLU A 337 2.74 -2.15 24.35
N ILE A 338 3.32 -1.13 23.72
CA ILE A 338 2.94 0.28 23.88
C ILE A 338 1.58 0.56 23.23
N TYR A 339 1.42 0.18 21.96
CA TYR A 339 0.21 0.41 21.17
C TYR A 339 -1.03 -0.21 21.82
N ASN A 340 -0.95 -1.49 22.25
CA ASN A 340 -2.09 -2.16 22.89
C ASN A 340 -2.40 -1.60 24.28
N ALA A 341 -1.39 -1.21 25.06
CA ALA A 341 -1.61 -0.55 26.34
C ALA A 341 -2.32 0.81 26.15
N ASP A 342 -1.95 1.55 25.11
CA ASP A 342 -2.58 2.82 24.75
C ASP A 342 -4.03 2.62 24.24
N MET A 343 -4.27 1.63 23.38
CA MET A 343 -5.61 1.25 22.92
C MET A 343 -6.55 0.92 24.09
N ASN A 344 -6.03 0.34 25.17
CA ASN A 344 -6.81 0.00 26.36
C ASN A 344 -6.87 1.14 27.41
N SER A 345 -6.25 2.29 27.14
CA SER A 345 -6.25 3.46 28.03
C SER A 345 -7.42 4.40 27.73
N VAL A 346 -7.92 5.08 28.78
CA VAL A 346 -8.86 6.21 28.66
C VAL A 346 -8.18 7.42 28.02
N ASN A 347 -6.90 7.65 28.33
CA ASN A 347 -6.09 8.71 27.74
C ASN A 347 -5.11 8.08 26.75
N LYS A 348 -5.32 8.35 25.47
CA LYS A 348 -4.56 7.81 24.34
C LYS A 348 -3.56 8.84 23.83
N GLU A 349 -2.31 8.41 23.67
CA GLU A 349 -1.22 9.15 23.04
C GLU A 349 -1.08 8.80 21.56
N TYR A 350 -1.34 7.55 21.19
CA TYR A 350 -1.09 7.02 19.84
C TYR A 350 -2.37 6.59 19.12
N THR A 351 -3.22 5.85 19.83
CA THR A 351 -4.40 5.20 19.27
C THR A 351 -5.63 6.10 19.32
N HIS A 352 -6.73 5.60 18.76
CA HIS A 352 -7.90 6.39 18.41
C HIS A 352 -8.94 6.46 19.51
N TYR A 353 -9.46 7.66 19.75
CA TYR A 353 -10.65 7.89 20.58
C TYR A 353 -11.94 7.61 19.79
N ASN A 354 -13.08 7.49 20.49
CA ASN A 354 -14.41 7.52 19.89
C ASN A 354 -14.64 6.55 18.71
N ILE A 355 -13.93 5.41 18.67
CA ILE A 355 -14.09 4.40 17.61
C ILE A 355 -15.56 3.97 17.47
N PRO A 356 -16.31 3.63 18.55
CA PRO A 356 -17.74 3.34 18.44
C PRO A 356 -18.58 4.47 17.83
N ALA A 357 -18.23 5.75 18.06
CA ALA A 357 -18.96 6.88 17.48
C ALA A 357 -18.71 6.98 15.98
N ALA A 358 -17.47 6.80 15.54
CA ALA A 358 -17.13 6.77 14.12
C ALA A 358 -17.85 5.62 13.41
N TYR A 359 -17.84 4.41 13.98
CA TYR A 359 -18.57 3.26 13.44
C TYR A 359 -20.10 3.46 13.45
N SER A 360 -20.65 4.16 14.44
CA SER A 360 -22.09 4.44 14.46
C SER A 360 -22.54 5.32 13.31
N LEU A 361 -21.71 6.26 12.84
CA LEU A 361 -21.98 7.04 11.63
C LEU A 361 -21.68 6.23 10.37
N LEU A 362 -20.52 5.56 10.30
CA LEU A 362 -20.15 4.74 9.15
C LEU A 362 -21.24 3.70 8.80
N LEU A 363 -21.77 3.00 9.81
CA LEU A 363 -22.77 1.96 9.62
C LEU A 363 -24.20 2.49 9.43
N THR A 364 -24.44 3.80 9.62
CA THR A 364 -25.77 4.41 9.43
C THR A 364 -25.84 5.44 8.33
N ASN A 365 -24.71 5.85 7.75
CA ASN A 365 -24.68 6.74 6.60
C ASN A 365 -25.38 6.12 5.40
N MET A 366 -26.13 6.96 4.68
CA MET A 366 -26.71 6.64 3.39
C MET A 366 -25.67 6.89 2.28
N GLU A 367 -25.84 6.16 1.18
CA GLU A 367 -25.05 6.26 -0.07
C GLU A 367 -23.55 5.97 0.09
N SER A 368 -23.20 5.06 0.99
CA SER A 368 -21.81 4.67 1.24
C SER A 368 -21.75 3.22 1.68
N VAL A 369 -20.87 2.44 1.05
CA VAL A 369 -20.59 1.06 1.48
C VAL A 369 -19.60 1.09 2.64
N PRO A 370 -20.01 0.70 3.87
CA PRO A 370 -19.09 0.66 4.99
C PRO A 370 -18.12 -0.51 4.85
N ARG A 371 -16.83 -0.24 5.05
CA ARG A 371 -15.79 -1.24 5.22
C ARG A 371 -15.34 -1.28 6.68
N ILE A 372 -15.38 -2.47 7.26
CA ILE A 372 -15.05 -2.73 8.66
C ILE A 372 -13.66 -3.31 8.75
N TYR A 373 -12.81 -2.73 9.59
CA TYR A 373 -11.45 -3.17 9.75
C TYR A 373 -11.31 -4.25 10.82
N TYR A 374 -10.59 -5.33 10.51
CA TYR A 374 -10.28 -6.40 11.48
C TYR A 374 -9.67 -5.87 12.78
N GLY A 375 -8.71 -4.94 12.70
CA GLY A 375 -8.01 -4.39 13.87
C GLY A 375 -8.87 -3.51 14.79
N ASP A 376 -10.11 -3.19 14.39
CA ASP A 376 -11.09 -2.54 15.26
C ASP A 376 -11.99 -3.55 15.98
N LEU A 377 -12.06 -4.81 15.52
CA LEU A 377 -12.75 -5.91 16.20
C LEU A 377 -11.80 -6.75 17.06
N TYR A 378 -10.58 -6.97 16.57
CA TYR A 378 -9.54 -7.76 17.21
C TYR A 378 -8.24 -6.95 17.28
N THR A 379 -7.25 -7.39 18.05
CA THR A 379 -5.94 -6.72 18.07
C THR A 379 -5.22 -6.85 16.73
N ASP A 380 -4.51 -5.79 16.32
CA ASP A 380 -3.71 -5.75 15.08
C ASP A 380 -2.58 -6.80 15.05
N ASN A 381 -2.05 -7.20 16.21
CA ASN A 381 -1.05 -8.25 16.35
C ASN A 381 -1.59 -9.49 17.10
N GLY A 382 -0.76 -10.53 17.23
CA GLY A 382 -1.17 -11.81 17.83
C GLY A 382 -1.78 -12.77 16.81
N GLN A 383 -2.32 -13.89 17.27
CA GLN A 383 -2.96 -14.85 16.37
C GLN A 383 -4.32 -14.34 15.91
N TYR A 384 -4.76 -14.76 14.72
CA TYR A 384 -6.00 -14.27 14.12
C TYR A 384 -7.23 -14.54 15.00
N MET A 385 -8.05 -13.52 15.21
CA MET A 385 -9.25 -13.51 16.06
C MET A 385 -9.03 -13.93 17.53
N GLU A 386 -7.78 -13.94 18.01
CA GLU A 386 -7.45 -14.43 19.36
C GLU A 386 -7.89 -13.46 20.47
N THR A 387 -7.58 -12.17 20.29
CA THR A 387 -7.86 -11.13 21.30
C THR A 387 -8.79 -10.08 20.72
N LYS A 388 -9.96 -9.91 21.33
CA LYS A 388 -10.92 -8.87 20.96
C LYS A 388 -10.41 -7.48 21.35
N SER A 389 -10.69 -6.50 20.51
CA SER A 389 -10.47 -5.09 20.85
C SER A 389 -11.46 -4.63 21.94
N PRO A 390 -11.22 -3.48 22.58
CA PRO A 390 -12.19 -2.86 23.49
C PRO A 390 -13.51 -2.44 22.84
N TYR A 391 -13.59 -2.43 21.50
CA TYR A 391 -14.71 -1.92 20.73
C TYR A 391 -15.56 -3.02 20.09
N TYR A 392 -15.14 -4.29 20.22
CA TYR A 392 -15.76 -5.45 19.57
C TYR A 392 -17.28 -5.51 19.78
N ASP A 393 -17.74 -5.39 21.03
CA ASP A 393 -19.15 -5.56 21.38
C ASP A 393 -20.02 -4.45 20.76
N GLN A 394 -19.51 -3.20 20.73
CA GLN A 394 -20.23 -2.08 20.13
C GLN A 394 -20.27 -2.20 18.60
N ILE A 395 -19.16 -2.51 17.94
CA ILE A 395 -19.14 -2.60 16.47
C ILE A 395 -20.00 -3.78 15.99
N THR A 396 -19.90 -4.94 16.63
CA THR A 396 -20.72 -6.11 16.24
C THR A 396 -22.21 -5.92 16.53
N GLU A 397 -22.57 -5.15 17.55
CA GLU A 397 -23.97 -4.77 17.80
C GLU A 397 -24.48 -3.77 16.75
N LEU A 398 -23.67 -2.78 16.34
CA LEU A 398 -24.04 -1.87 15.24
C LEU A 398 -24.25 -2.61 13.92
N LEU A 399 -23.38 -3.58 13.63
CA LEU A 399 -23.47 -4.41 12.43
C LEU A 399 -24.82 -5.16 12.36
N LYS A 400 -25.21 -5.80 13.45
CA LYS A 400 -26.53 -6.46 13.57
C LYS A 400 -27.68 -5.45 13.53
N ALA A 401 -27.53 -4.29 14.17
CA ALA A 401 -28.53 -3.24 14.17
C ALA A 401 -28.73 -2.65 12.77
N ARG A 402 -27.68 -2.56 11.95
CA ARG A 402 -27.76 -2.07 10.57
C ARG A 402 -28.76 -2.88 9.75
N ILE A 403 -28.69 -4.21 9.83
CA ILE A 403 -29.61 -5.15 9.15
C ILE A 403 -31.07 -4.90 9.53
N LYS A 404 -31.32 -4.51 10.80
CA LYS A 404 -32.67 -4.33 11.34
C LYS A 404 -33.22 -2.92 11.14
N TYR A 405 -32.38 -1.89 11.23
CA TYR A 405 -32.85 -0.54 11.51
C TYR A 405 -32.33 0.53 10.53
N SER A 406 -31.18 0.34 9.89
CA SER A 406 -30.56 1.38 9.06
C SER A 406 -30.99 1.34 7.59
N ALA A 407 -32.08 2.03 7.25
CA ALA A 407 -32.46 2.34 5.87
C ALA A 407 -33.31 3.62 5.81
N GLY A 408 -33.72 3.99 4.59
CA GLY A 408 -34.48 5.21 4.33
C GLY A 408 -33.57 6.42 4.22
N GLY A 409 -34.20 7.59 4.06
CA GLY A 409 -33.50 8.87 3.97
C GLY A 409 -32.74 9.21 5.25
N GLN A 410 -31.78 10.11 5.13
CA GLN A 410 -30.93 10.56 6.22
C GLN A 410 -31.09 12.05 6.50
N SER A 411 -30.98 12.43 7.76
CA SER A 411 -30.75 13.82 8.14
C SER A 411 -29.75 13.91 9.28
N MET A 412 -28.77 14.78 9.12
CA MET A 412 -27.78 15.10 10.12
C MET A 412 -27.79 16.61 10.42
N ALA A 413 -27.63 16.95 11.69
CA ALA A 413 -27.52 18.34 12.13
C ALA A 413 -26.59 18.46 13.34
N VAL A 414 -25.81 19.54 13.40
CA VAL A 414 -25.11 19.96 14.61
C VAL A 414 -25.87 21.14 15.22
N ASN A 415 -26.27 20.99 16.48
CA ASN A 415 -26.87 22.08 17.25
C ASN A 415 -25.95 22.45 18.41
N TYR A 416 -25.84 23.75 18.67
CA TYR A 416 -25.08 24.31 19.78
C TYR A 416 -26.03 24.79 20.88
N TYR A 417 -25.73 24.39 22.11
CA TYR A 417 -26.59 24.63 23.26
C TYR A 417 -25.93 25.56 24.27
N THR A 418 -26.71 26.14 25.18
CA THR A 418 -26.14 26.95 26.25
C THR A 418 -25.32 26.06 27.18
N PRO A 419 -24.03 26.37 27.42
CA PRO A 419 -23.21 25.60 28.37
C PRO A 419 -23.73 25.81 29.79
N ASP A 420 -23.63 24.78 30.62
CA ASP A 420 -23.82 24.93 32.05
C ASP A 420 -22.77 25.90 32.61
N SER A 421 -23.15 26.69 33.62
CA SER A 421 -22.25 27.67 34.25
C SER A 421 -20.95 27.09 34.83
N THR A 422 -20.89 25.78 35.03
CA THR A 422 -19.71 25.06 35.53
C THR A 422 -18.87 24.40 34.44
N MET A 423 -19.35 24.38 33.18
CA MET A 423 -18.55 23.93 32.05
C MET A 423 -17.37 24.88 31.85
N LYS A 424 -16.16 24.33 31.70
CA LYS A 424 -14.98 25.14 31.40
C LYS A 424 -15.01 25.55 29.94
N THR A 425 -14.93 26.85 29.66
CA THR A 425 -14.97 27.41 28.29
C THR A 425 -13.78 28.33 28.00
N ASP A 426 -12.73 28.25 28.82
CA ASP A 426 -11.47 28.96 28.62
C ASP A 426 -10.34 27.93 28.49
N ASN A 427 -10.41 27.14 27.42
CA ASN A 427 -9.42 26.14 27.04
C ASN A 427 -8.70 26.54 25.75
N GLN A 428 -7.44 26.15 25.62
CA GLN A 428 -6.67 26.29 24.39
C GLN A 428 -7.25 25.39 23.27
N ASP A 429 -7.77 24.21 23.63
CA ASP A 429 -8.38 23.27 22.70
C ASP A 429 -9.78 23.78 22.30
N SER A 430 -9.97 24.07 21.00
CA SER A 430 -11.19 24.70 20.50
C SER A 430 -12.45 23.84 20.73
N VAL A 431 -12.33 22.51 20.63
CA VAL A 431 -13.43 21.56 20.82
C VAL A 431 -13.92 21.52 22.26
N LEU A 432 -13.02 21.70 23.24
CA LEU A 432 -13.39 21.68 24.67
C LEU A 432 -14.25 22.90 25.06
N ASN A 433 -14.24 23.96 24.25
CA ASN A 433 -15.09 25.14 24.43
C ASN A 433 -16.47 25.02 23.75
N GLN A 434 -16.72 23.94 23.01
CA GLN A 434 -17.93 23.79 22.18
C GLN A 434 -19.00 22.94 22.87
N THR A 435 -20.27 23.28 22.63
CA THR A 435 -21.45 22.52 23.09
C THR A 435 -22.18 21.81 21.94
N GLY A 436 -21.46 21.59 20.83
CA GLY A 436 -22.00 20.96 19.65
C GLY A 436 -22.48 19.54 19.94
N VAL A 437 -23.72 19.26 19.57
CA VAL A 437 -24.31 17.92 19.57
C VAL A 437 -24.76 17.62 18.15
N LEU A 438 -24.17 16.58 17.56
CA LEU A 438 -24.59 16.04 16.29
C LEU A 438 -25.74 15.04 16.51
N THR A 439 -26.78 15.16 15.71
CA THR A 439 -27.88 14.20 15.62
C THR A 439 -27.94 13.67 14.20
N SER A 440 -27.82 12.36 14.02
CA SER A 440 -27.99 11.65 12.75
C SER A 440 -29.21 10.74 12.83
N VAL A 441 -30.08 10.81 11.85
CA VAL A 441 -31.32 10.02 11.78
C VAL A 441 -31.40 9.32 10.43
N ARG A 442 -31.65 8.01 10.46
CA ARG A 442 -32.21 7.27 9.32
C ARG A 442 -33.68 7.00 9.60
N TYR A 443 -34.57 7.38 8.69
CA TYR A 443 -36.02 7.35 8.93
C TYR A 443 -36.66 5.96 8.81
N GLY A 444 -35.92 4.93 8.39
CA GLY A 444 -36.45 3.57 8.25
C GLY A 444 -36.87 3.22 6.83
N SER A 445 -37.04 1.91 6.59
CA SER A 445 -37.26 1.35 5.26
C SER A 445 -38.51 1.95 4.58
N GLY A 446 -38.33 2.47 3.37
CA GLY A 446 -39.38 3.13 2.58
C GLY A 446 -39.77 4.54 3.03
N ILE A 447 -39.06 5.13 4.01
CA ILE A 447 -39.31 6.48 4.53
C ILE A 447 -38.10 7.37 4.21
N MET A 448 -38.28 8.41 3.38
CA MET A 448 -37.16 9.23 2.90
C MET A 448 -37.08 10.61 3.55
N THR A 449 -38.17 11.10 4.14
CA THR A 449 -38.22 12.43 4.76
C THR A 449 -38.93 12.42 6.11
N ALA A 450 -38.64 13.42 6.94
CA ALA A 450 -39.26 13.58 8.25
C ALA A 450 -40.78 13.78 8.20
N ASP A 451 -41.31 14.35 7.11
CA ASP A 451 -42.74 14.66 6.94
C ASP A 451 -43.51 13.55 6.20
N GLN A 452 -42.85 12.46 5.81
CA GLN A 452 -43.51 11.32 5.21
C GLN A 452 -44.29 10.52 6.27
N THR A 453 -45.56 10.21 5.99
CA THR A 453 -46.36 9.31 6.83
C THR A 453 -46.07 7.85 6.51
N ALA A 454 -46.14 6.97 7.51
CA ALA A 454 -46.06 5.52 7.29
C ALA A 454 -47.19 5.03 6.37
N THR A 455 -46.87 4.07 5.51
CA THR A 455 -47.84 3.33 4.69
C THR A 455 -47.81 1.86 5.09
N ASP A 456 -48.79 1.05 4.67
CA ASP A 456 -48.87 -0.39 5.02
C ASP A 456 -47.62 -1.20 4.60
N GLY A 457 -46.77 -0.67 3.71
CA GLY A 457 -45.53 -1.30 3.25
C GLY A 457 -44.25 -0.86 3.99
N ASN A 458 -44.31 0.12 4.89
CA ASN A 458 -43.13 0.67 5.57
C ASN A 458 -43.06 0.13 7.01
N PRO A 459 -42.07 -0.70 7.39
CA PRO A 459 -41.92 -1.15 8.76
C PRO A 459 -41.48 0.02 9.65
N VAL A 460 -42.41 0.61 10.40
CA VAL A 460 -42.11 1.63 11.43
C VAL A 460 -41.19 1.10 12.54
N THR A 461 -40.98 -0.21 12.60
CA THR A 461 -40.00 -0.89 13.47
C THR A 461 -38.56 -0.81 12.94
N SER A 462 -38.30 -0.04 11.89
CA SER A 462 -36.97 0.33 11.39
C SER A 462 -36.73 1.84 11.55
N GLY A 463 -35.51 2.31 11.32
CA GLY A 463 -35.05 3.66 11.63
C GLY A 463 -34.09 3.66 12.82
N ILE A 464 -33.09 4.54 12.79
CA ILE A 464 -32.04 4.60 13.81
C ILE A 464 -31.61 6.03 14.04
N VAL A 465 -31.35 6.34 15.31
CA VAL A 465 -30.97 7.68 15.77
C VAL A 465 -29.64 7.61 16.49
N THR A 466 -28.69 8.40 16.04
CA THR A 466 -27.36 8.53 16.64
C THR A 466 -27.16 9.95 17.15
N VAL A 467 -26.78 10.10 18.42
CA VAL A 467 -26.50 11.39 19.06
C VAL A 467 -25.07 11.39 19.55
N ILE A 468 -24.27 12.35 19.06
CA ILE A 468 -22.82 12.42 19.28
C ILE A 468 -22.41 13.81 19.78
N SER A 469 -21.44 13.84 20.69
CA SER A 469 -20.58 15.01 20.90
C SER A 469 -19.13 14.55 20.99
N ASN A 470 -18.19 15.36 20.48
CA ASN A 470 -16.76 15.09 20.57
C ASN A 470 -16.07 15.84 21.72
N ASN A 471 -16.85 16.48 22.60
CA ASN A 471 -16.36 17.17 23.78
C ASN A 471 -16.54 16.31 25.05
N PRO A 472 -15.47 15.74 25.63
CA PRO A 472 -15.56 14.95 26.86
C PRO A 472 -15.94 15.76 28.10
N ASP A 473 -15.84 17.09 28.07
CA ASP A 473 -16.23 18.00 29.15
C ASP A 473 -17.62 18.61 28.93
N LEU A 474 -18.38 18.13 27.92
CA LEU A 474 -19.70 18.66 27.58
C LEU A 474 -20.62 18.69 28.81
N LYS A 475 -21.17 19.87 29.08
CA LYS A 475 -22.22 20.02 30.10
C LYS A 475 -23.21 21.09 29.68
N LEU A 476 -24.44 20.67 29.43
CA LEU A 476 -25.51 21.57 28.97
C LEU A 476 -26.21 22.23 30.15
N ALA A 477 -26.68 23.47 29.98
CA ALA A 477 -27.49 24.13 30.99
C ALA A 477 -28.79 23.34 31.23
N SER A 478 -29.21 23.20 32.49
CA SER A 478 -30.40 22.41 32.87
C SER A 478 -31.72 22.78 32.18
N THR A 479 -31.79 23.96 31.56
CA THR A 479 -32.94 24.42 30.77
C THR A 479 -32.97 23.88 29.34
N GLU A 480 -31.85 23.36 28.85
CA GLU A 480 -31.72 22.86 27.49
C GLU A 480 -32.44 21.54 27.28
N LYS A 481 -32.96 21.38 26.05
CA LYS A 481 -33.56 20.14 25.57
C LYS A 481 -33.08 19.88 24.16
N VAL A 482 -32.46 18.73 23.95
CA VAL A 482 -32.07 18.26 22.62
C VAL A 482 -33.28 17.56 22.02
N ALA A 483 -33.79 18.11 20.91
CA ALA A 483 -34.90 17.56 20.15
C ALA A 483 -34.35 16.89 18.89
N VAL A 484 -34.70 15.63 18.66
CA VAL A 484 -34.28 14.88 17.48
C VAL A 484 -35.51 14.53 16.67
N GLN A 485 -35.54 14.97 15.41
CA GLN A 485 -36.64 14.73 14.48
C GLN A 485 -36.48 13.33 13.88
N VAL A 486 -37.22 12.36 14.39
CA VAL A 486 -37.21 10.97 13.91
C VAL A 486 -38.27 10.71 12.85
N GLY A 487 -39.11 11.70 12.55
CA GLY A 487 -40.10 11.65 11.47
C GLY A 487 -41.51 11.31 11.93
N ILE A 488 -42.51 11.90 11.26
CA ILE A 488 -43.93 11.75 11.62
C ILE A 488 -44.45 10.32 11.40
N ALA A 489 -43.79 9.54 10.56
CA ALA A 489 -44.06 8.11 10.39
C ALA A 489 -43.96 7.33 11.71
N HIS A 490 -43.15 7.80 12.66
CA HIS A 490 -42.94 7.17 13.96
C HIS A 490 -43.79 7.79 15.08
N ALA A 491 -44.70 8.72 14.78
CA ALA A 491 -45.51 9.39 15.81
C ALA A 491 -46.24 8.39 16.72
N GLY A 492 -46.07 8.52 18.04
CA GLY A 492 -46.64 7.62 19.04
C GLY A 492 -45.87 6.32 19.27
N GLN A 493 -44.76 6.10 18.56
CA GLN A 493 -43.88 4.94 18.78
C GLN A 493 -42.91 5.18 19.94
N TYR A 494 -42.47 4.09 20.57
CA TYR A 494 -41.39 4.14 21.54
C TYR A 494 -40.05 3.76 20.91
N TYR A 495 -39.01 4.48 21.29
CA TYR A 495 -37.62 4.15 21.00
C TYR A 495 -36.93 3.69 22.29
N ARG A 496 -36.00 2.76 22.17
CA ARG A 496 -35.13 2.26 23.25
C ARG A 496 -33.67 2.48 22.89
N PRO A 497 -32.74 2.58 23.85
CA PRO A 497 -31.34 2.70 23.52
C PRO A 497 -30.83 1.38 22.94
N LEU A 498 -30.08 1.46 21.85
CA LEU A 498 -29.10 0.48 21.44
C LEU A 498 -27.82 0.68 22.24
N PHE A 499 -27.36 1.93 22.31
CA PHE A 499 -26.21 2.34 23.13
C PHE A 499 -26.58 3.45 24.10
N LEU A 500 -26.09 3.32 25.33
CA LEU A 500 -26.21 4.36 26.34
C LEU A 500 -24.88 4.52 27.10
N PRO A 501 -24.35 5.75 27.23
CA PRO A 501 -23.10 5.97 27.92
C PRO A 501 -23.27 5.87 29.44
N THR A 502 -22.24 5.37 30.11
CA THR A 502 -22.16 5.33 31.58
C THR A 502 -20.75 5.75 32.02
N ASP A 503 -20.58 6.00 33.31
CA ASP A 503 -19.26 6.32 33.89
C ASP A 503 -18.25 5.15 33.75
N ASN A 504 -18.70 3.94 33.40
CA ASN A 504 -17.86 2.76 33.22
C ASN A 504 -17.65 2.36 31.75
N GLY A 505 -18.22 3.10 30.79
CA GLY A 505 -18.16 2.79 29.36
C GLY A 505 -19.53 2.79 28.69
N LEU A 506 -19.55 2.48 27.40
CA LEU A 506 -20.73 2.45 26.56
C LEU A 506 -21.42 1.09 26.65
N VAL A 507 -22.66 1.09 27.14
CA VAL A 507 -23.45 -0.13 27.34
C VAL A 507 -24.30 -0.42 26.11
N SER A 508 -24.21 -1.66 25.62
CA SER A 508 -25.04 -2.22 24.55
C SER A 508 -26.28 -2.92 25.09
N TYR A 509 -27.43 -2.66 24.45
CA TYR A 509 -28.68 -3.38 24.67
C TYR A 509 -29.10 -4.00 23.34
N SER A 510 -29.14 -5.32 23.23
CA SER A 510 -29.46 -5.96 21.94
C SER A 510 -30.96 -6.11 21.73
N ASN A 511 -31.74 -6.21 22.82
CA ASN A 511 -33.16 -6.51 22.80
C ASN A 511 -33.98 -5.48 23.58
N ASP A 512 -35.26 -5.36 23.23
CA ASP A 512 -36.20 -4.48 23.93
C ASP A 512 -36.36 -4.83 25.42
N SER A 513 -36.16 -6.09 25.80
CA SER A 513 -36.22 -6.57 27.19
C SER A 513 -35.01 -6.19 28.03
N ASP A 514 -33.89 -5.81 27.41
CA ASP A 514 -32.63 -5.57 28.12
C ASP A 514 -32.65 -4.26 28.92
N THR A 515 -33.63 -3.40 28.63
CA THR A 515 -33.82 -2.11 29.30
C THR A 515 -35.28 -1.71 29.35
N THR A 516 -35.67 -0.96 30.37
CA THR A 516 -36.99 -0.33 30.47
C THR A 516 -36.99 1.13 30.02
N LEU A 517 -35.84 1.68 29.62
CA LEU A 517 -35.72 3.07 29.16
C LEU A 517 -36.43 3.23 27.83
N ARG A 518 -37.26 4.27 27.71
CA ARG A 518 -38.06 4.55 26.52
C ARG A 518 -38.16 6.05 26.24
N LYS A 519 -38.15 6.41 24.96
CA LYS A 519 -38.48 7.74 24.44
C LYS A 519 -39.72 7.63 23.57
N LEU A 520 -40.78 8.35 23.93
CA LEU A 520 -42.00 8.42 23.12
C LEU A 520 -41.79 9.48 22.03
N VAL A 521 -42.04 9.10 20.78
CA VAL A 521 -42.09 10.02 19.65
C VAL A 521 -43.39 10.82 19.74
N ASP A 522 -43.29 12.14 19.71
CA ASP A 522 -44.47 13.01 19.76
C ASP A 522 -45.24 13.03 18.42
N ASN A 523 -46.35 13.76 18.37
CA ASN A 523 -47.19 13.85 17.17
C ASN A 523 -46.50 14.55 15.98
N ASN A 524 -45.39 15.25 16.21
CA ASN A 524 -44.61 15.96 15.20
C ASN A 524 -43.34 15.19 14.80
N GLY A 525 -43.17 13.95 15.29
CA GLY A 525 -42.03 13.10 14.98
C GLY A 525 -40.80 13.30 15.86
N PHE A 526 -40.87 14.05 16.96
CA PHE A 526 -39.69 14.32 17.79
C PHE A 526 -39.55 13.38 18.99
N ILE A 527 -38.30 12.99 19.28
CA ILE A 527 -37.88 12.51 20.61
C ILE A 527 -37.05 13.59 21.31
N TYR A 528 -37.09 13.60 22.64
CA TYR A 528 -36.46 14.65 23.45
C TYR A 528 -35.51 14.09 24.52
N PHE A 529 -34.37 14.75 24.68
CA PHE A 529 -33.37 14.48 25.70
C PHE A 529 -33.15 15.71 26.57
N THR A 530 -32.98 15.48 27.87
CA THR A 530 -32.65 16.51 28.85
C THR A 530 -31.14 16.76 28.90
N ALA A 531 -30.74 17.91 29.44
CA ALA A 531 -29.34 18.26 29.65
C ALA A 531 -28.53 17.22 30.43
N ASP A 532 -29.14 16.58 31.44
CA ASP A 532 -28.45 15.55 32.25
C ASP A 532 -28.26 14.23 31.49
N GLU A 533 -29.06 13.97 30.45
CA GLU A 533 -28.93 12.79 29.59
C GLU A 533 -27.81 12.95 28.56
N ILE A 534 -27.49 14.18 28.14
CA ILE A 534 -26.44 14.47 27.14
C ILE A 534 -25.33 15.30 27.79
N LYS A 535 -24.28 14.61 28.23
CA LYS A 535 -23.09 15.18 28.88
C LYS A 535 -21.84 14.41 28.46
N GLY A 536 -20.66 14.98 28.67
CA GLY A 536 -19.39 14.37 28.30
C GLY A 536 -18.99 13.21 29.20
N TYR A 537 -18.31 12.23 28.60
CA TYR A 537 -17.74 11.04 29.23
C TYR A 537 -16.29 10.83 28.77
N GLN A 538 -15.50 10.21 29.64
CA GLN A 538 -14.12 9.81 29.39
C GLN A 538 -13.93 8.36 29.86
N THR A 539 -13.99 7.44 28.91
CA THR A 539 -13.86 5.99 29.08
C THR A 539 -13.00 5.45 27.94
N VAL A 540 -12.64 4.16 27.96
CA VAL A 540 -11.76 3.58 26.91
C VAL A 540 -12.37 3.69 25.51
N ASP A 541 -13.70 3.58 25.45
CA ASP A 541 -14.52 3.58 24.24
C ASP A 541 -15.14 4.95 23.89
N MET A 542 -15.05 5.94 24.78
CA MET A 542 -15.63 7.27 24.57
C MET A 542 -14.78 8.41 25.16
N ASN A 543 -14.68 9.47 24.39
CA ASN A 543 -14.09 10.74 24.80
C ASN A 543 -14.97 11.86 24.21
N GLY A 544 -16.13 12.04 24.83
CA GLY A 544 -17.26 12.75 24.25
C GLY A 544 -18.59 12.18 24.75
N TYR A 545 -19.59 12.09 23.86
CA TYR A 545 -20.87 11.46 24.12
C TYR A 545 -21.29 10.64 22.91
N LEU A 546 -21.84 9.45 23.14
CA LEU A 546 -22.51 8.64 22.14
C LEU A 546 -23.75 7.98 22.76
N SER A 547 -24.91 8.15 22.13
CA SER A 547 -26.06 7.27 22.34
C SER A 547 -26.72 6.94 21.02
N VAL A 548 -27.19 5.70 20.89
CA VAL A 548 -27.89 5.22 19.69
C VAL A 548 -29.24 4.68 20.13
N TRP A 549 -30.29 5.01 19.39
CA TRP A 549 -31.67 4.64 19.72
C TRP A 549 -32.38 4.03 18.52
N VAL A 550 -33.15 2.99 18.77
CA VAL A 550 -33.90 2.22 17.77
C VAL A 550 -35.36 2.05 18.20
N PRO A 551 -36.31 1.93 17.27
CA PRO A 551 -37.71 1.68 17.59
C PRO A 551 -37.90 0.33 18.27
N VAL A 552 -38.85 0.28 19.21
CA VAL A 552 -39.27 -0.98 19.83
C VAL A 552 -40.17 -1.78 18.89
N GLY A 553 -40.20 -3.10 19.10
CA GLY A 553 -41.11 -4.02 18.42
C GLY A 553 -40.59 -4.62 17.11
N ALA A 554 -39.33 -4.37 16.76
CA ALA A 554 -38.67 -5.12 15.69
C ALA A 554 -38.56 -6.60 16.07
N SER A 555 -38.82 -7.50 15.12
CA SER A 555 -38.67 -8.93 15.35
C SER A 555 -37.20 -9.34 15.41
N ASP A 556 -36.94 -10.53 15.95
CA ASP A 556 -35.59 -11.09 16.04
C ASP A 556 -34.97 -11.31 14.64
N ASP A 557 -35.82 -11.63 13.66
CA ASP A 557 -35.49 -11.93 12.26
C ASP A 557 -35.77 -10.77 11.29
N GLN A 558 -36.01 -9.55 11.78
CA GLN A 558 -36.21 -8.39 10.92
C GLN A 558 -34.96 -8.15 10.05
N ASP A 559 -35.16 -8.10 8.73
CA ASP A 559 -34.13 -7.74 7.76
C ASP A 559 -34.75 -6.74 6.78
N ILE A 560 -34.19 -5.53 6.76
CA ILE A 560 -34.66 -4.41 5.94
C ILE A 560 -33.72 -4.13 4.75
N ARG A 561 -32.69 -4.96 4.56
CA ARG A 561 -31.79 -4.85 3.41
C ARG A 561 -32.57 -5.06 2.12
N VAL A 562 -32.12 -4.38 1.07
CA VAL A 562 -32.73 -4.39 -0.25
C VAL A 562 -31.90 -5.28 -1.16
N ALA A 563 -32.57 -6.24 -1.81
CA ALA A 563 -31.94 -7.06 -2.83
C ALA A 563 -31.65 -6.23 -4.08
N ALA A 564 -30.55 -6.52 -4.76
CA ALA A 564 -30.17 -5.91 -6.01
C ALA A 564 -31.22 -6.15 -7.11
N SER A 565 -31.49 -5.12 -7.92
CA SER A 565 -32.44 -5.17 -9.02
C SER A 565 -31.93 -6.05 -10.16
N THR A 566 -32.78 -6.96 -10.63
CA THR A 566 -32.53 -7.77 -11.84
C THR A 566 -33.05 -7.07 -13.11
N GLU A 567 -33.52 -5.83 -13.01
CA GLU A 567 -33.95 -5.08 -14.19
C GLU A 567 -32.75 -4.77 -15.06
N THR A 568 -32.90 -5.01 -16.36
CA THR A 568 -31.85 -4.72 -17.34
C THR A 568 -31.60 -3.22 -17.41
N TYR A 569 -30.33 -2.84 -17.38
CA TYR A 569 -29.89 -1.47 -17.57
C TYR A 569 -30.29 -0.95 -18.95
N SER A 570 -30.60 0.35 -18.99
CA SER A 570 -30.81 1.09 -20.22
C SER A 570 -29.47 1.54 -20.80
N ASP A 571 -29.41 1.79 -22.11
CA ASP A 571 -28.21 2.31 -22.76
C ASP A 571 -27.73 3.60 -22.07
N GLY A 572 -26.50 3.59 -21.56
CA GLY A 572 -25.86 4.72 -20.87
C GLY A 572 -26.08 4.78 -19.36
N ASP A 573 -26.78 3.81 -18.77
CA ASP A 573 -26.82 3.64 -17.31
C ASP A 573 -25.42 3.36 -16.77
N LYS A 574 -25.16 3.84 -15.55
CA LYS A 574 -23.93 3.55 -14.81
C LYS A 574 -23.97 2.13 -14.24
N THR A 575 -22.80 1.46 -14.26
CA THR A 575 -22.65 0.08 -13.80
C THR A 575 -22.98 -0.03 -12.32
N ILE A 576 -22.39 0.85 -11.51
CA ILE A 576 -22.69 0.99 -10.09
C ILE A 576 -23.39 2.33 -9.85
N LYS A 577 -24.43 2.33 -9.02
CA LYS A 577 -25.21 3.51 -8.63
C LYS A 577 -25.41 3.49 -7.11
N ALA A 578 -25.48 4.66 -6.49
CA ALA A 578 -25.87 4.76 -5.09
C ALA A 578 -27.36 4.40 -4.99
N THR A 579 -27.65 3.20 -4.51
CA THR A 579 -29.01 2.67 -4.38
C THR A 579 -29.19 2.04 -3.01
N ALA A 580 -30.43 1.77 -2.63
CA ALA A 580 -30.70 1.03 -1.39
C ALA A 580 -30.05 -0.38 -1.36
N ALA A 581 -29.85 -1.01 -2.53
CA ALA A 581 -29.22 -2.32 -2.62
C ALA A 581 -27.70 -2.24 -2.45
N LEU A 582 -27.05 -1.21 -3.02
CA LEU A 582 -25.64 -0.92 -2.74
C LEU A 582 -25.45 -0.54 -1.27
N ASP A 583 -26.33 0.31 -0.73
CA ASP A 583 -26.34 0.65 0.70
C ASP A 583 -26.51 -0.58 1.59
N SER A 584 -27.11 -1.67 1.11
CA SER A 584 -27.26 -2.90 1.89
C SER A 584 -25.97 -3.71 2.02
N GLN A 585 -24.92 -3.35 1.28
CA GLN A 585 -23.63 -4.03 1.30
C GLN A 585 -22.78 -3.61 2.51
N VAL A 586 -21.93 -4.52 2.98
CA VAL A 586 -20.93 -4.27 4.02
C VAL A 586 -19.70 -5.10 3.70
N ILE A 587 -18.55 -4.44 3.64
CA ILE A 587 -17.25 -5.08 3.37
C ILE A 587 -16.54 -5.33 4.71
N TYR A 588 -15.92 -6.50 4.88
CA TYR A 588 -15.02 -6.77 6.00
C TYR A 588 -13.59 -6.94 5.50
N GLU A 589 -12.72 -5.98 5.84
CA GLU A 589 -11.27 -6.09 5.68
C GLU A 589 -10.74 -7.06 6.75
N GLY A 590 -10.64 -8.32 6.35
CA GLY A 590 -10.57 -9.46 7.26
C GLY A 590 -9.18 -9.80 7.76
N PHE A 591 -8.24 -8.86 7.81
CA PHE A 591 -6.85 -9.10 8.22
C PHE A 591 -6.19 -7.84 8.81
N SER A 592 -5.04 -8.03 9.45
CA SER A 592 -4.10 -6.95 9.76
C SER A 592 -2.71 -7.33 9.27
N ASN A 593 -1.96 -6.35 8.78
CA ASN A 593 -0.57 -6.52 8.38
C ASN A 593 0.28 -7.20 9.47
N PHE A 594 -0.01 -6.89 10.74
CA PHE A 594 0.86 -7.19 11.87
C PHE A 594 0.48 -8.44 12.65
N GLN A 595 -0.40 -9.29 12.11
CA GLN A 595 -0.68 -10.60 12.70
C GLN A 595 0.61 -11.39 12.94
N ASP A 596 0.67 -12.14 14.04
CA ASP A 596 1.85 -12.93 14.38
C ASP A 596 1.99 -14.13 13.42
N PHE A 597 3.23 -14.59 13.23
CA PHE A 597 3.45 -15.87 12.56
C PHE A 597 2.77 -17.00 13.32
N VAL A 598 2.14 -17.90 12.57
CA VAL A 598 1.38 -19.03 13.12
C VAL A 598 2.30 -19.98 13.89
N THR A 599 1.88 -20.35 15.11
CA THR A 599 2.63 -21.31 15.96
C THR A 599 2.05 -22.72 15.93
N ASN A 600 0.75 -22.86 15.63
CA ASN A 600 0.05 -24.13 15.46
C ASN A 600 -0.80 -24.12 14.20
N ASP A 601 -0.84 -25.24 13.49
CA ASP A 601 -1.55 -25.39 12.22
C ASP A 601 -3.02 -24.91 12.24
N SER A 602 -3.76 -25.09 13.33
CA SER A 602 -5.16 -24.64 13.45
C SER A 602 -5.31 -23.12 13.55
N GLN A 603 -4.23 -22.37 13.72
CA GLN A 603 -4.25 -20.91 13.88
C GLN A 603 -4.00 -20.18 12.56
N TYR A 604 -3.78 -20.90 11.46
CA TYR A 604 -3.73 -20.27 10.13
C TYR A 604 -5.01 -19.49 9.86
N THR A 605 -4.85 -18.23 9.47
CA THR A 605 -5.94 -17.27 9.24
C THR A 605 -7.04 -17.87 8.37
N ASN A 606 -6.69 -18.51 7.26
CA ASN A 606 -7.69 -19.08 6.34
C ASN A 606 -8.51 -20.21 6.98
N LYS A 607 -7.93 -21.01 7.88
CA LYS A 607 -8.68 -22.03 8.63
C LYS A 607 -9.65 -21.40 9.61
N VAL A 608 -9.19 -20.40 10.36
CA VAL A 608 -10.04 -19.69 11.32
C VAL A 608 -11.16 -18.93 10.62
N ILE A 609 -10.91 -18.36 9.43
CA ILE A 609 -11.95 -17.78 8.57
C ILE A 609 -12.99 -18.84 8.21
N ALA A 610 -12.56 -20.01 7.72
CA ALA A 610 -13.47 -21.10 7.36
C ALA A 610 -14.35 -21.56 8.54
N GLU A 611 -13.80 -21.59 9.75
CA GLU A 611 -14.53 -21.95 10.98
C GLU A 611 -15.56 -20.90 11.42
N ASN A 612 -15.41 -19.65 10.97
CA ASN A 612 -16.20 -18.49 11.43
C ASN A 612 -17.06 -17.83 10.34
N SER A 613 -17.21 -18.44 9.16
CA SER A 613 -17.98 -17.83 8.05
C SER A 613 -19.42 -17.43 8.44
N GLU A 614 -20.10 -18.28 9.20
CA GLU A 614 -21.44 -18.01 9.75
C GLU A 614 -21.47 -16.83 10.74
N LEU A 615 -20.39 -16.59 11.47
CA LEU A 615 -20.27 -15.43 12.36
C LEU A 615 -20.24 -14.14 11.54
N PHE A 616 -19.43 -14.10 10.46
CA PHE A 616 -19.36 -12.94 9.57
C PHE A 616 -20.70 -12.66 8.90
N ALA A 617 -21.40 -13.71 8.43
CA ALA A 617 -22.75 -13.61 7.90
C ALA A 617 -23.74 -13.04 8.94
N SER A 618 -23.63 -13.47 10.21
CA SER A 618 -24.48 -12.98 11.30
C SER A 618 -24.28 -11.49 11.64
N TRP A 619 -23.14 -10.91 11.25
CA TRP A 619 -22.90 -9.47 11.35
C TRP A 619 -23.46 -8.70 10.14
N GLY A 620 -23.93 -9.39 9.11
CA GLY A 620 -24.44 -8.76 7.88
C GLY A 620 -23.33 -8.37 6.90
N ILE A 621 -22.12 -8.92 7.06
CA ILE A 621 -21.07 -8.82 6.04
C ILE A 621 -21.59 -9.47 4.75
N THR A 622 -21.46 -8.76 3.64
CA THR A 622 -21.83 -9.26 2.30
C THR A 622 -20.59 -9.62 1.48
N THR A 623 -19.47 -8.93 1.73
CA THR A 623 -18.21 -9.13 1.02
C THR A 623 -17.05 -9.23 2.00
N PHE A 624 -16.24 -10.28 1.88
CA PHE A 624 -15.05 -10.51 2.67
C PHE A 624 -13.80 -10.14 1.87
N GLU A 625 -13.04 -9.18 2.35
CA GLU A 625 -11.74 -8.80 1.79
C GLU A 625 -10.63 -9.61 2.46
N MET A 626 -10.05 -10.53 1.69
CA MET A 626 -8.92 -11.33 2.15
C MET A 626 -7.62 -10.54 2.00
N ALA A 627 -6.67 -10.79 2.90
CA ALA A 627 -5.29 -10.38 2.71
C ALA A 627 -4.73 -10.88 1.37
N PRO A 628 -3.71 -10.20 0.79
CA PRO A 628 -3.00 -10.72 -0.37
C PRO A 628 -2.42 -12.11 -0.09
N GLN A 629 -2.86 -13.09 -0.87
CA GLN A 629 -2.53 -14.50 -0.63
C GLN A 629 -1.15 -14.92 -1.17
N TYR A 630 -0.36 -13.99 -1.70
CA TYR A 630 0.93 -14.29 -2.30
C TYR A 630 1.93 -14.82 -1.27
N VAL A 631 2.78 -15.77 -1.68
CA VAL A 631 3.92 -16.21 -0.87
C VAL A 631 4.94 -15.07 -0.78
N SER A 632 5.16 -14.58 0.44
CA SER A 632 5.98 -13.39 0.64
C SER A 632 7.44 -13.58 0.31
N SER A 633 8.05 -12.49 -0.16
CA SER A 633 9.50 -12.29 -0.08
C SER A 633 9.94 -12.15 1.39
N THR A 634 11.25 -12.24 1.61
CA THR A 634 11.84 -12.22 2.96
C THR A 634 13.13 -11.40 3.02
N ASP A 635 13.30 -10.45 2.10
CA ASP A 635 14.54 -9.66 2.00
C ASP A 635 14.71 -8.62 3.11
N GLY A 636 13.62 -8.28 3.81
CA GLY A 636 13.63 -7.32 4.91
C GLY A 636 13.81 -5.88 4.45
N SER A 637 13.57 -5.58 3.17
CA SER A 637 13.79 -4.26 2.57
C SER A 637 12.69 -3.25 2.89
N PHE A 638 11.52 -3.73 3.35
CA PHE A 638 10.40 -2.94 3.83
C PHE A 638 9.52 -3.78 4.77
N LEU A 639 8.64 -3.14 5.55
CA LEU A 639 7.82 -3.79 6.58
C LEU A 639 7.07 -5.02 6.05
N ASP A 640 6.53 -4.95 4.84
CA ASP A 640 5.75 -6.03 4.20
C ASP A 640 6.54 -7.33 4.08
N SER A 641 7.82 -7.24 3.70
CA SER A 641 8.72 -8.39 3.59
C SER A 641 9.18 -8.93 4.95
N ILE A 642 9.22 -8.07 5.98
CA ILE A 642 9.63 -8.42 7.35
C ILE A 642 8.49 -9.19 8.03
N ILE A 643 7.26 -8.69 7.93
CA ILE A 643 6.08 -9.29 8.56
C ILE A 643 5.35 -10.29 7.66
N GLN A 644 5.79 -10.42 6.40
CA GLN A 644 5.29 -11.37 5.40
C GLN A 644 3.76 -11.30 5.24
N ASN A 645 3.23 -10.08 5.17
CA ASN A 645 1.78 -9.83 5.03
C ASN A 645 1.24 -10.16 3.63
N GLY A 646 2.09 -10.52 2.67
CA GLY A 646 1.69 -10.87 1.32
C GLY A 646 1.79 -9.72 0.32
N TYR A 647 1.99 -8.45 0.70
CA TYR A 647 2.17 -7.34 -0.26
C TYR A 647 3.57 -7.33 -0.90
N ALA A 648 4.58 -7.88 -0.21
CA ALA A 648 5.90 -8.10 -0.77
C ALA A 648 6.05 -9.57 -1.21
N PHE A 649 6.10 -9.83 -2.51
CA PHE A 649 6.16 -11.19 -3.09
C PHE A 649 7.13 -11.27 -4.26
N THR A 650 7.58 -12.50 -4.55
CA THR A 650 8.48 -12.81 -5.68
C THR A 650 7.73 -13.46 -6.85
N ASP A 651 6.59 -14.10 -6.59
CA ASP A 651 5.80 -14.84 -7.56
C ASP A 651 4.31 -14.51 -7.43
N ARG A 652 3.82 -13.79 -8.44
CA ARG A 652 2.44 -13.26 -8.53
C ARG A 652 1.35 -14.31 -8.66
N TYR A 653 1.74 -15.55 -8.93
CA TYR A 653 0.81 -16.66 -9.10
C TYR A 653 0.87 -17.64 -7.93
N ASP A 654 1.83 -17.52 -7.00
CA ASP A 654 1.96 -18.45 -5.87
C ASP A 654 1.10 -18.05 -4.67
N LEU A 655 -0.16 -18.52 -4.66
CA LEU A 655 -1.11 -18.32 -3.56
C LEU A 655 -1.04 -19.47 -2.53
N GLY A 656 0.17 -19.76 -2.04
CA GLY A 656 0.41 -20.81 -1.04
C GLY A 656 0.57 -22.22 -1.60
N MET A 657 0.94 -22.35 -2.88
CA MET A 657 1.10 -23.64 -3.57
C MET A 657 2.52 -24.21 -3.43
N SER A 658 3.56 -23.36 -3.38
CA SER A 658 4.93 -23.85 -3.13
C SER A 658 5.18 -24.21 -1.67
N LYS A 659 4.61 -23.42 -0.77
CA LYS A 659 4.66 -23.54 0.69
C LYS A 659 3.53 -22.71 1.29
N ASN A 660 3.20 -22.95 2.55
CA ASN A 660 2.25 -22.11 3.27
C ASN A 660 2.75 -20.65 3.26
N ASN A 661 1.84 -19.72 2.95
CA ASN A 661 2.04 -18.30 3.20
C ASN A 661 1.72 -18.00 4.69
N LYS A 662 1.66 -16.73 5.08
CA LYS A 662 1.30 -16.32 6.44
C LYS A 662 -0.10 -16.77 6.87
N TYR A 663 -1.00 -16.99 5.91
CA TYR A 663 -2.43 -17.22 6.10
C TYR A 663 -2.85 -18.70 5.97
N GLY A 664 -2.05 -19.55 5.33
CA GLY A 664 -2.31 -21.00 5.19
C GLY A 664 -1.69 -21.62 3.93
N SER A 665 -2.06 -22.86 3.65
CA SER A 665 -1.79 -23.50 2.35
C SER A 665 -2.84 -23.09 1.28
N ALA A 666 -2.61 -23.48 0.03
CA ALA A 666 -3.61 -23.34 -1.03
C ALA A 666 -4.92 -24.08 -0.70
N GLU A 667 -4.87 -25.25 -0.05
CA GLU A 667 -6.09 -25.94 0.40
C GLU A 667 -6.84 -25.14 1.47
N ASP A 668 -6.13 -24.50 2.39
CA ASP A 668 -6.75 -23.67 3.42
C ASP A 668 -7.45 -22.46 2.80
N LEU A 669 -6.84 -21.83 1.80
CA LEU A 669 -7.48 -20.76 1.02
C LEU A 669 -8.74 -21.26 0.30
N ARG A 670 -8.65 -22.39 -0.40
CA ARG A 670 -9.82 -23.01 -1.08
C ARG A 670 -10.95 -23.26 -0.08
N ASP A 671 -10.65 -23.83 1.08
CA ASP A 671 -11.66 -24.19 2.07
C ASP A 671 -12.28 -22.95 2.72
N ALA A 672 -11.51 -21.86 2.91
CA ALA A 672 -12.02 -20.57 3.33
C ALA A 672 -13.01 -19.98 2.30
N LEU A 673 -12.65 -19.98 1.01
CA LEU A 673 -13.53 -19.51 -0.07
C LEU A 673 -14.85 -20.30 -0.11
N LEU A 674 -14.77 -21.64 -0.05
CA LEU A 674 -15.95 -22.50 0.00
C LEU A 674 -16.84 -22.22 1.21
N ALA A 675 -16.24 -21.99 2.39
CA ALA A 675 -16.97 -21.71 3.61
C ALA A 675 -17.66 -20.33 3.59
N LEU A 676 -16.99 -19.30 3.06
CA LEU A 676 -17.53 -17.96 2.90
C LEU A 676 -18.70 -17.96 1.90
N HIS A 677 -18.53 -18.59 0.73
CA HIS A 677 -19.61 -18.72 -0.25
C HIS A 677 -20.80 -19.52 0.27
N SER A 678 -20.55 -20.58 1.05
CA SER A 678 -21.61 -21.38 1.68
C SER A 678 -22.43 -20.57 2.69
N ALA A 679 -21.80 -19.58 3.35
CA ALA A 679 -22.45 -18.61 4.22
C ALA A 679 -23.07 -17.42 3.47
N GLY A 680 -22.96 -17.38 2.14
CA GLY A 680 -23.54 -16.35 1.27
C GLY A 680 -22.72 -15.06 1.16
N LEU A 681 -21.43 -15.09 1.49
CA LEU A 681 -20.52 -13.95 1.36
C LEU A 681 -19.80 -14.03 0.02
N GLN A 682 -19.61 -12.88 -0.63
CA GLN A 682 -18.62 -12.72 -1.70
C GLN A 682 -17.22 -12.62 -1.10
N VAL A 683 -16.20 -12.91 -1.90
CA VAL A 683 -14.79 -12.78 -1.50
C VAL A 683 -14.00 -12.00 -2.54
N ILE A 684 -13.28 -10.97 -2.10
CA ILE A 684 -12.39 -10.20 -2.97
C ILE A 684 -10.93 -10.62 -2.79
N ALA A 685 -10.24 -10.76 -3.92
CA ALA A 685 -8.79 -10.96 -3.96
C ALA A 685 -8.08 -9.61 -4.00
N ASP A 686 -6.97 -9.47 -3.27
CA ASP A 686 -6.11 -8.30 -3.42
C ASP A 686 -5.24 -8.44 -4.68
N TRP A 687 -5.46 -7.56 -5.67
CA TRP A 687 -4.72 -7.49 -6.92
C TRP A 687 -3.66 -6.40 -6.81
N VAL A 688 -2.38 -6.82 -6.79
CA VAL A 688 -1.21 -5.96 -6.54
C VAL A 688 -0.34 -5.88 -7.81
N PRO A 689 -0.63 -4.95 -8.74
CA PRO A 689 0.05 -4.88 -10.03
C PRO A 689 1.26 -3.94 -10.07
N ASP A 690 1.48 -3.13 -9.03
CA ASP A 690 2.49 -2.07 -8.98
C ASP A 690 3.92 -2.61 -8.98
N GLN A 691 4.23 -3.56 -8.10
CA GLN A 691 5.60 -3.93 -7.76
C GLN A 691 5.85 -5.43 -7.64
N ILE A 692 7.13 -5.83 -7.78
CA ILE A 692 7.61 -7.18 -7.50
C ILE A 692 8.94 -7.15 -6.72
N TYR A 693 9.04 -7.99 -5.69
CA TYR A 693 10.20 -8.05 -4.78
C TYR A 693 11.18 -9.17 -5.13
N SER A 694 12.42 -9.01 -4.65
CA SER A 694 13.47 -10.03 -4.50
C SER A 694 13.67 -10.99 -5.68
N LEU A 695 13.62 -10.49 -6.92
CA LEU A 695 13.87 -11.31 -8.10
C LEU A 695 15.30 -11.90 -8.07
N PRO A 696 15.48 -13.21 -8.25
CA PRO A 696 16.74 -13.88 -7.91
C PRO A 696 17.89 -13.60 -8.88
N ASN A 697 17.59 -13.19 -10.12
CA ASN A 697 18.59 -13.08 -11.18
C ASN A 697 18.87 -11.61 -11.54
N GLU A 698 20.14 -11.32 -11.75
CA GLU A 698 20.65 -9.97 -12.05
C GLU A 698 20.64 -9.66 -13.56
N GLU A 699 20.44 -8.39 -13.89
CA GLU A 699 20.70 -7.81 -15.21
C GLU A 699 21.47 -6.49 -15.05
N VAL A 700 22.29 -6.14 -16.03
CA VAL A 700 22.85 -4.79 -16.12
C VAL A 700 21.85 -3.91 -16.86
N VAL A 701 21.49 -2.78 -16.25
CA VAL A 701 20.61 -1.75 -16.78
C VAL A 701 21.36 -0.43 -16.89
N THR A 702 20.86 0.51 -17.68
CA THR A 702 21.26 1.91 -17.56
C THR A 702 20.23 2.61 -16.69
N ALA A 703 20.68 3.32 -15.64
CA ALA A 703 19.80 3.88 -14.63
C ALA A 703 20.09 5.35 -14.31
N THR A 704 19.06 6.04 -13.81
CA THR A 704 19.12 7.42 -13.32
C THR A 704 18.41 7.52 -11.96
N ARG A 705 19.04 8.17 -10.97
CA ARG A 705 18.45 8.39 -9.65
C ARG A 705 17.31 9.42 -9.72
N VAL A 706 16.13 9.03 -9.24
CA VAL A 706 14.90 9.82 -9.29
C VAL A 706 14.15 9.80 -7.95
N ASN A 707 13.27 10.77 -7.70
CA ASN A 707 12.28 10.70 -6.61
C ASN A 707 11.09 9.81 -7.00
N ASP A 708 10.10 9.73 -6.10
CA ASP A 708 8.84 8.99 -6.29
C ASP A 708 8.12 9.27 -7.62
N TYR A 709 8.16 10.52 -8.08
CA TYR A 709 7.53 10.94 -9.34
C TYR A 709 8.36 10.64 -10.59
N GLY A 710 9.53 10.01 -10.46
CA GLY A 710 10.47 9.82 -11.58
C GLY A 710 11.24 11.08 -11.97
N GLU A 711 11.23 12.12 -11.13
CA GLU A 711 11.96 13.36 -11.38
C GLU A 711 13.43 13.20 -10.97
N VAL A 712 14.35 13.57 -11.87
CA VAL A 712 15.80 13.39 -11.68
C VAL A 712 16.31 14.13 -10.45
N LYS A 713 17.09 13.44 -9.63
CA LYS A 713 17.79 14.04 -8.49
C LYS A 713 19.02 14.80 -8.97
N GLU A 714 18.99 16.12 -8.83
CA GLU A 714 20.10 16.98 -9.23
C GLU A 714 21.40 16.61 -8.49
N GLY A 715 22.50 16.47 -9.26
CA GLY A 715 23.82 16.15 -8.71
C GLY A 715 23.99 14.69 -8.24
N ALA A 716 23.07 13.79 -8.57
CA ALA A 716 23.23 12.37 -8.27
C ALA A 716 24.37 11.72 -9.07
N TYR A 717 25.07 10.76 -8.47
CA TYR A 717 26.15 10.01 -9.13
C TYR A 717 25.60 9.05 -10.21
N ILE A 718 24.44 8.44 -9.94
CA ILE A 718 23.74 7.56 -10.88
C ILE A 718 22.88 8.43 -11.81
N ASN A 719 23.37 8.66 -13.02
CA ASN A 719 22.69 9.42 -14.07
C ASN A 719 23.14 8.90 -15.44
N ASN A 720 22.28 8.12 -16.10
CA ASN A 720 22.64 7.31 -17.27
C ASN A 720 23.86 6.39 -17.01
N THR A 721 23.92 5.83 -15.81
CA THR A 721 25.04 4.98 -15.33
C THR A 721 24.66 3.51 -15.48
N LEU A 722 25.61 2.63 -15.84
CA LEU A 722 25.33 1.19 -15.81
C LEU A 722 25.23 0.71 -14.37
N TYR A 723 24.18 -0.03 -14.07
CA TYR A 723 23.87 -0.50 -12.73
C TYR A 723 23.45 -1.96 -12.78
N VAL A 724 23.84 -2.76 -11.79
CA VAL A 724 23.37 -4.15 -11.67
C VAL A 724 22.06 -4.11 -10.88
N ALA A 725 20.97 -4.63 -11.47
CA ALA A 725 19.65 -4.69 -10.84
C ALA A 725 19.13 -6.13 -10.78
N ASN A 726 18.28 -6.41 -9.80
CA ASN A 726 17.61 -7.71 -9.65
C ASN A 726 16.24 -7.66 -10.32
N THR A 727 16.22 -7.90 -11.63
CA THR A 727 15.03 -7.72 -12.48
C THR A 727 14.51 -9.02 -13.08
N LYS A 728 15.26 -10.13 -12.95
CA LYS A 728 14.90 -11.38 -13.63
C LYS A 728 14.36 -12.42 -12.67
N SER A 729 13.13 -12.88 -12.91
CA SER A 729 12.52 -13.96 -12.14
C SER A 729 13.25 -15.30 -12.36
N SER A 730 12.88 -16.33 -11.60
CA SER A 730 13.60 -17.62 -11.66
C SER A 730 13.44 -18.33 -13.01
N GLY A 731 12.30 -18.10 -13.69
CA GLY A 731 11.92 -18.81 -14.91
C GLY A 731 11.48 -20.26 -14.67
N THR A 732 11.35 -20.68 -13.40
CA THR A 732 10.91 -22.02 -12.98
C THR A 732 9.79 -21.97 -11.92
N ASP A 733 9.31 -20.76 -11.62
CA ASP A 733 8.27 -20.42 -10.65
C ASP A 733 6.85 -20.53 -11.27
N TYR A 734 5.81 -20.20 -10.52
CA TYR A 734 4.43 -20.21 -11.02
C TYR A 734 4.16 -19.08 -12.03
N GLN A 735 4.90 -17.96 -11.97
CA GLN A 735 4.97 -17.00 -13.07
C GLN A 735 5.37 -17.69 -14.39
N ALA A 736 6.38 -18.57 -14.38
CA ALA A 736 6.76 -19.32 -15.57
C ALA A 736 5.68 -20.30 -16.06
N LYS A 737 4.84 -20.80 -15.14
CA LYS A 737 3.75 -21.71 -15.45
C LYS A 737 2.50 -21.00 -16.00
N TYR A 738 2.12 -19.87 -15.40
CA TYR A 738 0.81 -19.24 -15.62
C TYR A 738 0.89 -17.87 -16.31
N GLY A 739 2.07 -17.26 -16.39
CA GLY A 739 2.28 -15.96 -17.04
C GLY A 739 1.89 -15.99 -18.52
N GLY A 740 0.78 -15.32 -18.85
CA GLY A 740 0.22 -15.26 -20.21
C GLY A 740 -0.46 -16.55 -20.68
N ALA A 741 -0.66 -17.55 -19.80
CA ALA A 741 -1.22 -18.85 -20.16
C ALA A 741 -2.68 -18.79 -20.63
N PHE A 742 -3.43 -17.78 -20.20
CA PHE A 742 -4.88 -17.66 -20.44
C PHE A 742 -5.22 -16.65 -21.55
N LEU A 743 -4.23 -15.93 -22.08
CA LEU A 743 -4.45 -14.88 -23.08
C LEU A 743 -5.11 -15.40 -24.37
N ASP A 744 -4.69 -16.56 -24.87
CA ASP A 744 -5.29 -17.15 -26.08
C ASP A 744 -6.77 -17.51 -25.86
N TYR A 745 -7.11 -17.99 -24.66
CA TYR A 745 -8.49 -18.28 -24.28
C TYR A 745 -9.31 -16.99 -24.19
N LEU A 746 -8.79 -16.00 -23.46
CA LEU A 746 -9.44 -14.70 -23.29
C LEU A 746 -9.67 -14.01 -24.63
N GLN A 747 -8.69 -14.02 -25.54
CA GLN A 747 -8.82 -13.43 -26.86
C GLN A 747 -9.87 -14.16 -27.71
N SER A 748 -10.01 -15.47 -27.53
CA SER A 748 -11.04 -16.25 -28.22
C SER A 748 -12.44 -16.01 -27.67
N GLN A 749 -12.60 -15.76 -26.36
CA GLN A 749 -13.91 -15.57 -25.73
C GLN A 749 -14.36 -14.11 -25.75
N TYR A 750 -13.42 -13.18 -25.60
CA TYR A 750 -13.63 -11.75 -25.39
C TYR A 750 -12.70 -10.94 -26.30
N SER A 751 -12.86 -11.07 -27.62
CA SER A 751 -11.96 -10.45 -28.60
C SER A 751 -11.83 -8.94 -28.44
N ASP A 752 -12.89 -8.28 -27.99
CA ASP A 752 -12.95 -6.83 -27.89
C ASP A 752 -11.92 -6.29 -26.88
N LEU A 753 -11.63 -7.04 -25.80
CA LEU A 753 -10.60 -6.70 -24.80
C LEU A 753 -9.20 -6.48 -25.43
N PHE A 754 -8.93 -7.10 -26.58
CA PHE A 754 -7.64 -7.06 -27.28
C PHE A 754 -7.65 -6.11 -28.49
N THR A 755 -8.73 -5.35 -28.68
CA THR A 755 -8.86 -4.39 -29.79
C THR A 755 -9.22 -2.98 -29.34
N VAL A 756 -9.70 -2.82 -28.12
CA VAL A 756 -9.91 -1.51 -27.49
C VAL A 756 -8.55 -0.89 -27.17
N ASN A 757 -8.35 0.35 -27.62
CA ASN A 757 -7.13 1.09 -27.30
C ASN A 757 -7.19 1.61 -25.86
N MET A 758 -6.09 1.43 -25.15
CA MET A 758 -5.92 1.97 -23.81
C MET A 758 -5.65 3.48 -23.86
N ILE A 759 -6.24 4.24 -22.93
CA ILE A 759 -6.21 5.71 -22.94
C ILE A 759 -4.78 6.28 -22.85
N SER A 760 -3.89 5.70 -22.03
CA SER A 760 -2.58 6.31 -21.80
C SER A 760 -1.62 6.13 -22.99
N THR A 761 -1.72 5.00 -23.70
CA THR A 761 -0.84 4.59 -24.81
C THR A 761 -1.43 4.89 -26.19
N GLY A 762 -2.75 4.89 -26.31
CA GLY A 762 -3.44 4.94 -27.60
C GLY A 762 -3.39 3.63 -28.40
N GLU A 763 -2.91 2.54 -27.80
CA GLU A 763 -2.73 1.22 -28.40
C GLU A 763 -3.53 0.15 -27.63
N PRO A 764 -3.97 -0.95 -28.27
CA PRO A 764 -4.57 -2.07 -27.56
C PRO A 764 -3.51 -2.86 -26.77
N ILE A 765 -3.94 -3.65 -25.78
CA ILE A 765 -3.05 -4.59 -25.08
C ILE A 765 -2.45 -5.60 -26.07
N ASP A 766 -1.22 -6.05 -25.83
CA ASP A 766 -0.49 -6.94 -26.74
C ASP A 766 -0.34 -8.35 -26.15
N PRO A 767 -1.15 -9.33 -26.58
CA PRO A 767 -1.05 -10.71 -26.10
C PRO A 767 0.01 -11.54 -26.83
N SER A 768 0.71 -10.97 -27.83
CA SER A 768 1.65 -11.72 -28.68
C SER A 768 2.88 -12.22 -27.91
N THR A 769 3.22 -11.55 -26.81
CA THR A 769 4.34 -11.90 -25.93
C THR A 769 3.82 -12.34 -24.57
N LYS A 770 4.18 -13.54 -24.15
CA LYS A 770 3.83 -14.09 -22.82
C LYS A 770 4.98 -13.87 -21.85
N ILE A 771 4.75 -13.12 -20.78
CA ILE A 771 5.75 -12.90 -19.73
C ILE A 771 5.78 -14.13 -18.80
N THR A 772 6.56 -15.13 -19.16
CA THR A 772 6.87 -16.30 -18.28
C THR A 772 8.12 -16.07 -17.44
N THR A 773 8.84 -14.98 -17.69
CA THR A 773 10.00 -14.57 -16.90
C THR A 773 10.04 -13.05 -16.92
N TRP A 774 10.05 -12.44 -15.74
CA TRP A 774 10.24 -11.00 -15.60
C TRP A 774 11.65 -10.60 -16.02
N LYS A 775 11.81 -9.39 -16.55
CA LYS A 775 13.08 -8.81 -17.00
C LYS A 775 13.00 -7.28 -16.92
N ALA A 776 14.15 -6.62 -16.97
CA ALA A 776 14.27 -5.16 -16.88
C ALA A 776 13.42 -4.37 -17.91
N GLU A 777 13.18 -4.93 -19.10
CA GLU A 777 12.33 -4.31 -20.13
C GLU A 777 10.86 -4.12 -19.71
N TYR A 778 10.40 -4.82 -18.67
CA TYR A 778 9.03 -4.76 -18.14
C TYR A 778 8.89 -3.96 -16.85
N PHE A 779 9.94 -3.27 -16.42
CA PHE A 779 9.94 -2.43 -15.22
C PHE A 779 10.28 -0.99 -15.60
N ASN A 780 9.66 -0.04 -14.90
CA ASN A 780 10.08 1.36 -14.91
C ASN A 780 11.43 1.49 -14.20
N GLY A 781 11.61 0.81 -13.08
CA GLY A 781 12.84 0.90 -12.29
C GLY A 781 12.82 0.08 -11.01
N THR A 782 13.63 0.48 -10.05
CA THR A 782 13.72 -0.18 -8.73
C THR A 782 14.09 0.80 -7.63
N ASN A 783 13.83 0.47 -6.36
CA ASN A 783 14.48 1.13 -5.24
C ASN A 783 16.02 1.02 -5.33
N ILE A 784 16.74 1.93 -4.66
CA ILE A 784 18.22 1.83 -4.58
C ILE A 784 18.66 0.53 -3.88
N LEU A 785 19.69 -0.15 -4.40
CA LEU A 785 20.07 -1.50 -3.96
C LEU A 785 21.38 -1.56 -3.14
N GLY A 786 22.00 -0.42 -2.85
CA GLY A 786 23.23 -0.33 -2.07
C GLY A 786 24.47 -0.87 -2.80
N ARG A 787 24.46 -0.90 -4.13
CA ARG A 787 25.57 -1.40 -4.96
C ARG A 787 26.55 -0.29 -5.36
N GLY A 788 26.11 0.96 -5.44
CA GLY A 788 26.94 2.10 -5.83
C GLY A 788 27.06 2.29 -7.35
N ASP A 789 27.44 3.50 -7.74
CA ASP A 789 27.60 3.96 -9.13
C ASP A 789 28.75 3.29 -9.90
N GLY A 790 29.77 2.80 -9.19
CA GLY A 790 30.98 2.19 -9.76
C GLY A 790 31.01 0.66 -9.72
N TYR A 791 29.90 0.00 -9.36
CA TYR A 791 29.84 -1.46 -9.25
C TYR A 791 30.01 -2.15 -10.60
N VAL A 792 29.44 -1.58 -11.66
CA VAL A 792 29.76 -1.97 -13.04
C VAL A 792 31.08 -1.32 -13.42
N LEU A 793 32.13 -2.12 -13.55
CA LEU A 793 33.49 -1.63 -13.68
C LEU A 793 33.72 -0.90 -15.01
N SER A 794 34.35 0.28 -14.92
CA SER A 794 34.74 1.11 -16.05
C SER A 794 36.19 1.59 -15.93
N ASP A 795 36.71 2.11 -17.04
CA ASP A 795 38.02 2.75 -17.08
C ASP A 795 37.90 4.27 -16.91
N GLN A 796 38.45 4.80 -15.81
CA GLN A 796 38.42 6.23 -15.48
C GLN A 796 39.01 7.14 -16.57
N ALA A 797 39.95 6.66 -17.38
CA ALA A 797 40.56 7.48 -18.43
C ALA A 797 39.71 7.62 -19.70
N THR A 798 38.80 6.68 -19.95
CA THR A 798 38.00 6.65 -21.18
C THR A 798 36.51 6.74 -20.94
N GLY A 799 36.05 6.63 -19.69
CA GLY A 799 34.64 6.54 -19.33
C GLY A 799 33.95 5.26 -19.80
N LYS A 800 34.70 4.32 -20.40
CA LYS A 800 34.13 3.10 -21.01
C LYS A 800 34.04 1.97 -20.00
N TYR A 801 32.89 1.30 -19.99
CA TYR A 801 32.69 0.07 -19.24
C TYR A 801 33.47 -1.09 -19.85
N PHE A 802 34.02 -1.95 -18.99
CA PHE A 802 34.66 -3.18 -19.43
C PHE A 802 33.63 -4.17 -19.97
N THR A 803 33.99 -4.87 -21.03
CA THR A 803 33.11 -5.86 -21.67
C THR A 803 33.89 -7.08 -22.13
N VAL A 804 33.27 -8.24 -21.96
CA VAL A 804 33.70 -9.52 -22.53
C VAL A 804 32.47 -10.12 -23.18
N SER A 805 32.34 -9.95 -24.49
CA SER A 805 31.24 -10.49 -25.28
C SER A 805 31.72 -11.04 -26.61
N ASP A 806 30.83 -11.75 -27.31
CA ASP A 806 31.09 -12.26 -28.66
C ASP A 806 31.32 -11.13 -29.69
N THR A 807 30.85 -9.91 -29.38
CA THR A 807 30.92 -8.75 -30.29
C THR A 807 32.09 -7.81 -30.01
N GLY A 808 32.80 -7.97 -28.90
CA GLY A 808 33.99 -7.18 -28.58
C GLY A 808 34.53 -7.41 -27.18
N VAL A 809 35.81 -7.10 -26.99
CA VAL A 809 36.50 -7.19 -25.69
C VAL A 809 37.13 -5.83 -25.38
N PHE A 810 36.79 -5.28 -24.21
CA PHE A 810 37.47 -4.12 -23.63
C PHE A 810 37.76 -4.44 -22.16
N LEU A 811 39.04 -4.60 -21.82
CA LEU A 811 39.52 -5.04 -20.52
C LEU A 811 40.76 -4.25 -20.14
N PRO A 812 41.11 -4.13 -18.84
CA PRO A 812 42.40 -3.59 -18.44
C PRO A 812 43.55 -4.24 -19.19
N LYS A 813 44.55 -3.45 -19.61
CA LYS A 813 45.66 -3.95 -20.43
C LYS A 813 46.47 -5.03 -19.74
N GLN A 814 46.45 -5.09 -18.41
CA GLN A 814 47.09 -6.13 -17.61
C GLN A 814 46.49 -7.52 -17.81
N LEU A 815 45.23 -7.61 -18.25
CA LEU A 815 44.55 -8.87 -18.51
C LEU A 815 44.70 -9.35 -19.96
N THR A 816 45.09 -8.46 -20.87
CA THR A 816 45.14 -8.73 -22.32
C THR A 816 46.53 -8.58 -22.92
N SER A 817 47.46 -7.90 -22.24
CA SER A 817 48.80 -7.60 -22.72
C SER A 817 49.82 -7.57 -21.58
N ASN A 818 51.09 -7.67 -21.92
CA ASN A 818 52.18 -7.63 -20.93
C ASN A 818 52.66 -6.21 -20.58
N SER A 819 51.96 -5.14 -21.01
CA SER A 819 52.39 -3.76 -20.75
C SER A 819 51.23 -2.79 -20.50
N ALA A 820 51.06 -2.40 -19.24
CA ALA A 820 50.23 -1.26 -18.83
C ALA A 820 51.11 -0.16 -18.24
N VAL A 821 50.80 1.09 -18.57
CA VAL A 821 51.46 2.29 -18.01
C VAL A 821 50.38 3.07 -17.27
N THR A 822 50.66 3.60 -16.09
CA THR A 822 49.70 4.36 -15.28
C THR A 822 50.37 5.61 -14.70
N GLY A 823 49.58 6.64 -14.44
CA GLY A 823 50.01 7.90 -13.84
C GLY A 823 50.30 9.00 -14.85
N PHE A 824 50.80 10.12 -14.33
CA PHE A 824 51.17 11.30 -15.11
C PHE A 824 52.48 11.08 -15.87
N TYR A 825 52.49 11.46 -17.15
CA TYR A 825 53.65 11.32 -18.02
C TYR A 825 53.80 12.55 -18.92
N TYR A 826 55.02 13.08 -19.02
CA TYR A 826 55.34 14.14 -19.97
C TYR A 826 55.99 13.54 -21.22
N ASP A 827 55.30 13.62 -22.36
CA ASP A 827 55.75 12.99 -23.62
C ASP A 827 56.56 13.92 -24.53
N GLY A 828 56.87 15.13 -24.06
CA GLY A 828 57.55 16.17 -24.85
C GLY A 828 56.61 17.18 -25.51
N SER A 829 55.31 16.86 -25.65
CA SER A 829 54.29 17.78 -26.18
C SER A 829 53.43 18.38 -25.06
N GLY A 830 53.14 17.58 -24.03
CA GLY A 830 52.35 18.03 -22.88
C GLY A 830 52.31 16.97 -21.78
N MET A 831 51.67 17.31 -20.66
CA MET A 831 51.41 16.35 -19.60
C MET A 831 50.18 15.52 -19.96
N THR A 832 50.32 14.20 -19.94
CA THR A 832 49.22 13.25 -20.14
C THR A 832 49.04 12.37 -18.89
N TYR A 833 47.92 11.67 -18.81
CA TYR A 833 47.63 10.70 -17.75
C TYR A 833 47.20 9.37 -18.36
N PHE A 834 47.66 8.28 -17.76
CA PHE A 834 47.15 6.95 -18.03
C PHE A 834 46.48 6.38 -16.78
N SER A 835 45.30 5.78 -16.95
CA SER A 835 44.59 5.10 -15.85
C SER A 835 45.38 3.88 -15.35
N THR A 836 44.94 3.34 -14.20
CA THR A 836 45.44 2.06 -13.69
C THR A 836 45.27 0.93 -14.70
N SER A 837 44.31 1.02 -15.63
CA SER A 837 44.07 0.05 -16.71
C SER A 837 44.97 0.21 -17.94
N GLY A 838 45.80 1.25 -17.98
CA GLY A 838 46.75 1.49 -19.07
C GLY A 838 46.22 2.31 -20.24
N TYR A 839 45.07 2.98 -20.09
CA TYR A 839 44.46 3.80 -21.13
C TYR A 839 44.74 5.28 -20.90
N ARG A 840 44.93 6.04 -21.99
CA ARG A 840 45.26 7.47 -21.94
C ARG A 840 43.97 8.28 -21.77
N ALA A 841 43.97 9.20 -20.81
CA ALA A 841 42.86 10.12 -20.60
C ALA A 841 42.70 11.09 -21.78
N LYS A 842 41.48 11.24 -22.30
CA LYS A 842 41.13 12.14 -23.41
C LYS A 842 39.70 12.65 -23.24
N SER A 843 39.50 13.96 -23.33
CA SER A 843 38.21 14.62 -23.11
C SER A 843 37.55 14.19 -21.80
N GLU A 844 38.34 14.05 -20.73
CA GLU A 844 37.89 13.40 -19.50
C GLU A 844 38.47 14.09 -18.25
N PHE A 845 37.69 14.06 -17.17
CA PHE A 845 38.16 14.49 -15.85
C PHE A 845 38.83 13.34 -15.10
N ILE A 846 40.02 13.60 -14.58
CA ILE A 846 40.75 12.68 -13.71
C ILE A 846 40.83 13.30 -12.33
N VAL A 847 40.40 12.54 -11.33
CA VAL A 847 40.65 12.85 -9.92
C VAL A 847 41.89 12.07 -9.50
N PHE A 848 42.92 12.79 -9.07
CA PHE A 848 44.15 12.21 -8.55
C PHE A 848 44.65 13.03 -7.36
N ASN A 849 44.92 12.38 -6.23
CA ASN A 849 45.29 13.04 -4.96
C ASN A 849 44.35 14.21 -4.59
N ASN A 850 43.03 13.99 -4.66
CA ASN A 850 41.97 14.98 -4.39
C ASN A 850 42.02 16.26 -5.26
N ASN A 851 42.76 16.24 -6.37
CA ASN A 851 42.78 17.33 -7.35
C ASN A 851 42.08 16.87 -8.62
N TYR A 852 41.33 17.79 -9.23
CA TYR A 852 40.65 17.57 -10.51
C TYR A 852 41.52 18.08 -11.66
N TYR A 853 41.72 17.23 -12.67
CA TYR A 853 42.47 17.53 -13.87
C TYR A 853 41.60 17.22 -15.09
N TYR A 854 41.47 18.17 -16.01
CA TYR A 854 40.79 17.93 -17.28
C TYR A 854 41.82 17.71 -18.40
N PHE A 855 41.65 16.65 -19.18
CA PHE A 855 42.47 16.34 -20.34
C PHE A 855 41.69 16.64 -21.62
N ASP A 856 42.30 17.37 -22.55
CA ASP A 856 41.66 17.70 -23.83
C ASP A 856 41.49 16.47 -24.75
N GLU A 857 40.90 16.69 -25.93
CA GLU A 857 40.70 15.64 -26.96
C GLU A 857 42.00 14.96 -27.43
N ASN A 858 43.14 15.64 -27.27
CA ASN A 858 44.47 15.12 -27.60
C ASN A 858 45.09 14.37 -26.42
N GLY A 859 44.48 14.47 -25.23
CA GLY A 859 44.89 13.83 -24.00
C GLY A 859 46.01 14.58 -23.29
N TYR A 860 45.99 15.91 -23.32
CA TYR A 860 46.89 16.77 -22.56
C TYR A 860 46.13 17.59 -21.52
N ILE A 861 46.77 17.81 -20.36
CA ILE A 861 46.21 18.62 -19.29
C ILE A 861 45.88 20.02 -19.78
N VAL A 862 44.70 20.51 -19.43
CA VAL A 862 44.26 21.87 -19.74
C VAL A 862 44.68 22.81 -18.60
N THR A 863 45.23 23.98 -18.96
CA THR A 863 45.60 25.03 -18.01
C THR A 863 44.89 26.34 -18.33
N GLY A 864 44.37 27.03 -17.31
CA GLY A 864 43.64 28.30 -17.45
C GLY A 864 42.11 28.14 -17.53
N SER A 865 41.39 29.25 -17.65
CA SER A 865 39.92 29.24 -17.74
C SER A 865 39.47 28.68 -19.10
N LYS A 866 38.69 27.62 -19.09
CA LYS A 866 38.14 26.95 -20.27
C LYS A 866 36.70 26.57 -20.00
N THR A 867 35.81 26.87 -20.95
CA THR A 867 34.47 26.27 -21.00
C THR A 867 34.62 24.89 -21.60
N VAL A 868 34.11 23.88 -20.90
CA VAL A 868 34.01 22.50 -21.36
C VAL A 868 32.51 22.27 -21.55
N ASP A 869 32.12 21.81 -22.74
CA ASP A 869 30.72 21.52 -23.10
C ASP A 869 30.28 20.17 -22.52
#